data_AF-A0A8K0LKL2-F1
#
_entry.id   AF-A0A8K0LKL2-F1
#
_cell.length_a   1.000
_cell.length_b   1.000
_cell.length_c   1.000
_cell.angle_alpha   90.00
_cell.angle_beta   90.00
_cell.angle_gamma   90.00
#
_symmetry.space_group_name_H-M   'P 1'
#
loop_
_entity.id
_entity.type
_entity.pdbx_description
1 polymer ?
#
loop_
_entity_poly.entity_id
_entity_poly.type
_entity_poly.pdbx_seq_one_letter_code
_entity_poly.pdbx_strand_id
1 'polypeptide(L)'
;MPSITRENARIWLLLFILLMTILSRNDATGLITAPFFSSNRLSRFRAAHGVLNSTKWGDFAPGTAKDGLPPWQAPRYLNLTGFREADGYGWDDLAYFKDRSRQWSRHAYPPSPKGAADWEHGPVRKTWQNATGTVHGKWVRREGSGTKHAGGYNLSAIAPGVHWVVDENVDWGWNVTGLHGTVLLRLTEDAGDEVYEEEPAEGLQPSAGDTAREISAVANIQDEDHAVSSFAVRLHGVHWPAQGSILLTTTTEKFAGIFGLPHLVPSVEFYQSGQRLLNKTVGEVLDKKERSRFADASNPWTPVVEEEVSVPFPRCEYIMYLQLHPLDPLIIGEDGLGDQLVPVVDQLEEELRFPTGAPLRGNPDLRMSLVAWSPDCGYYLESKGPPLFPWVEGHHLVGVKSEVLLSRTKSWMFAFAAVLMAQLWLLKGQMKESNTPSTLGRISFQTAGMMLLADGLVFACSSAWSLSATNTFLPALILTFAAFMSMAIGAGFLSEIYKHQEPERRREQTRNNTPAPSRTGPGPPAAGTAAATTTSVSTSTTATPPGNPPVPTITTTPARPPTPPIIIPSDQDIDAEIAENTANSNTNNINYIAAGAAALPLPITTPNPNAAAMTNAPRVGTFASITGTFVLLGIGILLLTTMSLSWPPHARSLFFHLLAFTYLSLWTPQIRRNVWRNSRRAFAWRFMVGQSVLRLVPFAYFYLDTDNVLFVDTDPVAFLVLVAWVWCQLVVLAVQDVLGPRFGLPSRWMPDVWEYHPVLREGDVEAGGLPIGLVSSLTSMSAVGDDDDTDDDDHDNDNQDNAYASGGKHRARSWSNTSSTARLTGTGKREREKELSRHGMVINTLLLDCDNTLVLSEDLAFEGCADLINEIAASKNVALEKPFTGESLIVEFVGQNFRGMMVSLQQRYGFSMTDDELNDYVRREEDVVIAKLKAKLVSVPNVDGVLEKLAASGQYKLAVVSSSALRRVQASVDKVGQAKYFGKDIFSAATSLPKPTSKPDPAIYLHAMEKLGKKAEECVAVEDSKSGTLSGTRAGLKVIGYVGPYKEAEREKMVKVLTEAGAVIVIDDWSKFEEALAKIDRGEI
;
A
#
# COMPACT_ATOMS: atom_id res chain seq x y z
N MET A 1 18.02 10.07 19.65
CA MET A 1 18.93 10.01 18.48
C MET A 1 19.31 11.44 18.13
N PRO A 2 20.57 11.73 17.75
CA PRO A 2 20.93 13.02 17.17
C PRO A 2 20.16 13.23 15.86
N SER A 3 19.84 14.48 15.53
CA SER A 3 19.11 14.82 14.31
C SER A 3 19.94 14.52 13.06
N ILE A 4 19.50 13.56 12.24
CA ILE A 4 20.06 13.33 10.91
C ILE A 4 19.80 14.59 10.09
N THR A 5 20.87 15.33 9.76
CA THR A 5 20.75 16.54 8.95
C THR A 5 20.33 16.21 7.52
N ARG A 6 19.77 17.20 6.81
CA ARG A 6 19.32 17.06 5.43
C ARG A 6 20.47 16.69 4.46
N GLU A 7 21.70 16.99 4.86
CA GLU A 7 22.94 16.61 4.17
C GLU A 7 23.29 15.14 4.42
N ASN A 8 23.24 14.67 5.67
CA ASN A 8 23.44 13.25 5.98
C ASN A 8 22.45 12.35 5.22
N ALA A 9 21.19 12.77 5.07
CA ALA A 9 20.20 12.05 4.27
C ALA A 9 20.58 11.99 2.77
N ARG A 10 21.17 13.05 2.21
CA ARG A 10 21.69 13.07 0.83
C ARG A 10 22.95 12.21 0.69
N ILE A 11 23.83 12.21 1.69
CA ILE A 11 25.04 11.38 1.72
C ILE A 11 24.66 9.90 1.81
N TRP A 12 23.67 9.53 2.64
CA TRP A 12 23.14 8.16 2.68
C TRP A 12 22.45 7.76 1.37
N LEU A 13 21.69 8.65 0.73
CA LEU A 13 21.09 8.38 -0.59
C LEU A 13 22.18 8.21 -1.67
N LEU A 14 23.22 9.05 -1.66
CA LEU A 14 24.36 8.93 -2.59
C LEU A 14 25.19 7.67 -2.32
N LEU A 15 25.42 7.30 -1.06
CA LEU A 15 26.08 6.03 -0.69
C LEU A 15 25.23 4.83 -1.09
N PHE A 16 23.90 4.91 -0.97
CA PHE A 16 22.99 3.86 -1.41
C PHE A 16 22.98 3.73 -2.95
N ILE A 17 22.90 4.83 -3.69
CA ILE A 17 22.99 4.83 -5.17
C ILE A 17 24.38 4.36 -5.63
N LEU A 18 25.45 4.77 -4.94
CA LEU A 18 26.82 4.33 -5.22
C LEU A 18 27.00 2.84 -4.93
N LEU A 19 26.42 2.33 -3.83
CA LEU A 19 26.42 0.91 -3.50
C LEU A 19 25.66 0.11 -4.57
N MET A 20 24.43 0.51 -4.92
CA MET A 20 23.63 -0.12 -5.98
C MET A 20 24.34 -0.09 -7.34
N THR A 21 25.00 1.01 -7.71
CA THR A 21 25.75 1.11 -8.98
C THR A 21 27.11 0.42 -8.97
N ILE A 22 27.66 0.11 -7.79
CA ILE A 22 28.83 -0.78 -7.63
C ILE A 22 28.42 -2.25 -7.71
N LEU A 23 27.27 -2.64 -7.15
CA LEU A 23 26.72 -3.99 -7.33
C LEU A 23 26.27 -4.25 -8.78
N SER A 24 25.66 -3.26 -9.44
CA SER A 24 25.14 -3.34 -10.83
C SER A 24 26.21 -3.40 -11.94
N ARG A 25 27.49 -3.61 -11.63
CA ARG A 25 28.59 -3.18 -12.52
C ARG A 25 29.13 -4.24 -13.50
N ASN A 26 28.53 -5.42 -13.60
CA ASN A 26 29.08 -6.55 -14.39
C ASN A 26 28.39 -6.84 -15.73
N ASP A 27 27.16 -6.38 -15.98
CA ASP A 27 26.31 -6.97 -17.04
C ASP A 27 26.52 -6.36 -18.45
N ALA A 28 27.24 -5.25 -18.54
CA ALA A 28 27.33 -4.43 -19.75
C ALA A 28 28.06 -5.08 -20.94
N THR A 29 28.83 -6.15 -20.74
CA THR A 29 29.64 -6.79 -21.79
C THR A 29 28.91 -7.85 -22.62
N GLY A 30 27.70 -8.27 -22.25
CA GLY A 30 26.99 -9.38 -22.91
C GLY A 30 26.34 -9.07 -24.27
N LEU A 31 25.92 -7.82 -24.51
CA LEU A 31 24.98 -7.48 -25.60
C LEU A 31 25.48 -7.79 -27.03
N ILE A 32 26.79 -7.79 -27.26
CA ILE A 32 27.35 -7.93 -28.62
C ILE A 32 27.63 -9.40 -28.99
N THR A 33 27.74 -10.30 -28.01
CA THR A 33 28.14 -11.70 -28.23
C THR A 33 27.01 -12.72 -28.05
N ALA A 34 25.95 -12.38 -27.32
CA ALA A 34 24.83 -13.28 -27.02
C ALA A 34 24.21 -14.02 -28.23
N PRO A 35 24.01 -13.40 -29.42
CA PRO A 35 23.42 -14.10 -30.57
C PRO A 35 24.29 -15.26 -31.10
N PHE A 36 25.62 -15.14 -31.03
CA PHE A 36 26.53 -16.21 -31.46
C PHE A 36 26.60 -17.36 -30.45
N PHE A 37 26.55 -17.07 -29.15
CA PHE A 37 26.44 -18.12 -28.13
C PHE A 37 25.09 -18.84 -28.21
N SER A 38 23.98 -18.12 -28.46
CA SER A 38 22.66 -18.74 -28.62
C SER A 38 22.58 -19.71 -29.81
N SER A 39 23.22 -19.38 -30.95
CA SER A 39 23.22 -20.24 -32.13
C SER A 39 24.01 -21.53 -31.94
N ASN A 40 25.16 -21.46 -31.24
CA ASN A 40 25.96 -22.64 -30.88
C ASN A 40 25.30 -23.51 -29.80
N ARG A 41 24.57 -22.90 -28.85
CA ARG A 41 23.73 -23.64 -27.89
C ARG A 41 22.61 -24.40 -28.62
N LEU A 42 21.90 -23.72 -29.52
CA LEU A 42 20.77 -24.30 -30.23
C LEU A 42 21.19 -25.47 -31.14
N SER A 43 22.34 -25.39 -31.81
CA SER A 43 22.86 -26.50 -32.61
C SER A 43 23.25 -27.72 -31.75
N ARG A 44 23.80 -27.52 -30.54
CA ARG A 44 24.00 -28.60 -29.56
C ARG A 44 22.68 -29.25 -29.14
N PHE A 45 21.65 -28.45 -28.84
CA PHE A 45 20.34 -28.99 -28.46
C PHE A 45 19.64 -29.73 -29.62
N ARG A 46 19.76 -29.26 -30.86
CA ARG A 46 19.29 -30.02 -32.05
C ARG A 46 20.04 -31.35 -32.22
N ALA A 47 21.35 -31.38 -31.99
CA ALA A 47 22.11 -32.63 -32.01
C ALA A 47 21.66 -33.60 -30.89
N ALA A 48 21.42 -33.09 -29.68
CA ALA A 48 20.90 -33.88 -28.56
C ALA A 48 19.48 -34.41 -28.80
N HIS A 49 18.60 -33.61 -29.42
CA HIS A 49 17.27 -34.03 -29.89
C HIS A 49 17.37 -35.15 -30.95
N GLY A 50 18.36 -35.08 -31.84
CA GLY A 50 18.67 -36.18 -32.77
C GLY A 50 19.07 -37.49 -32.09
N VAL A 51 19.77 -37.44 -30.95
CA VAL A 51 20.09 -38.64 -30.15
C VAL A 51 18.87 -39.15 -29.39
N LEU A 52 18.06 -38.27 -28.81
CA LEU A 52 16.77 -38.62 -28.19
C LEU A 52 15.85 -39.35 -29.19
N ASN A 53 15.78 -38.90 -30.44
CA ASN A 53 14.95 -39.49 -31.49
C ASN A 53 15.49 -40.82 -32.06
N SER A 54 16.79 -41.10 -31.94
CA SER A 54 17.44 -42.28 -32.57
C SER A 54 17.81 -43.42 -31.60
N THR A 55 17.87 -43.15 -30.29
CA THR A 55 18.23 -44.15 -29.26
C THR A 55 17.07 -45.07 -28.90
N LYS A 56 17.39 -46.21 -28.28
CA LYS A 56 16.46 -47.25 -27.82
C LYS A 56 16.75 -47.65 -26.37
N TRP A 57 15.76 -48.27 -25.73
CA TRP A 57 15.91 -48.83 -24.38
C TRP A 57 17.14 -49.76 -24.30
N GLY A 58 18.03 -49.48 -23.33
CA GLY A 58 19.26 -50.25 -23.13
C GLY A 58 20.47 -49.79 -23.96
N ASP A 59 20.38 -48.67 -24.69
CA ASP A 59 21.55 -48.01 -25.29
C ASP A 59 22.39 -47.27 -24.22
N PHE A 60 21.80 -46.90 -23.09
CA PHE A 60 22.50 -46.40 -21.91
C PHE A 60 22.51 -47.46 -20.80
N ALA A 61 23.70 -47.92 -20.41
CA ALA A 61 23.92 -48.92 -19.38
C ALA A 61 25.34 -48.74 -18.80
N PRO A 62 25.62 -47.68 -18.02
CA PRO A 62 26.98 -47.26 -17.67
C PRO A 62 27.66 -48.10 -16.57
N GLY A 63 26.96 -49.04 -15.92
CA GLY A 63 27.45 -49.73 -14.73
C GLY A 63 28.67 -50.64 -14.96
N THR A 64 29.46 -50.83 -13.90
CA THR A 64 30.74 -51.57 -13.90
C THR A 64 30.73 -52.87 -14.71
N ALA A 65 31.62 -52.97 -15.70
CA ALA A 65 32.03 -54.28 -16.22
C ALA A 65 32.71 -55.07 -15.09
N LYS A 66 32.13 -56.20 -14.68
CA LYS A 66 32.87 -57.18 -13.88
C LYS A 66 33.78 -57.97 -14.83
N ASP A 67 35.03 -58.15 -14.43
CA ASP A 67 36.03 -58.81 -15.27
C ASP A 67 35.57 -60.19 -15.75
N GLY A 68 35.71 -60.43 -17.05
CA GLY A 68 35.33 -61.70 -17.69
C GLY A 68 33.86 -61.82 -18.14
N LEU A 69 33.03 -60.78 -17.99
CA LEU A 69 31.69 -60.79 -18.59
C LEU A 69 31.72 -60.67 -20.13
N PRO A 70 30.72 -61.21 -20.86
CA PRO A 70 30.73 -61.20 -22.33
C PRO A 70 30.48 -59.81 -22.94
N PRO A 71 30.84 -59.56 -24.22
CA PRO A 71 30.82 -58.23 -24.83
C PRO A 71 29.48 -57.49 -24.81
N TRP A 72 28.34 -58.20 -24.73
CA TRP A 72 27.02 -57.57 -24.65
C TRP A 72 26.72 -56.94 -23.27
N GLN A 73 27.52 -57.23 -22.25
CA GLN A 73 27.46 -56.68 -20.89
C GLN A 73 28.55 -55.62 -20.61
N ALA A 74 29.28 -55.16 -21.63
CA ALA A 74 30.14 -53.99 -21.50
C ALA A 74 29.31 -52.71 -21.26
N PRO A 75 29.83 -51.72 -20.51
CA PRO A 75 29.11 -50.48 -20.23
C PRO A 75 28.80 -49.70 -21.51
N ARG A 76 27.64 -49.04 -21.55
CA ARG A 76 27.16 -48.28 -22.70
C ARG A 76 26.82 -46.86 -22.30
N TYR A 77 27.29 -45.93 -23.12
CA TYR A 77 27.21 -44.48 -22.91
C TYR A 77 26.59 -43.81 -24.13
N LEU A 78 25.89 -42.69 -23.91
CA LEU A 78 25.26 -41.93 -24.99
C LEU A 78 26.16 -40.80 -25.47
N ASN A 79 26.02 -40.41 -26.73
CA ASN A 79 26.66 -39.20 -27.26
C ASN A 79 25.90 -37.92 -26.84
N LEU A 80 25.68 -37.77 -25.53
CA LEU A 80 24.99 -36.64 -24.89
C LEU A 80 25.88 -36.09 -23.77
N THR A 81 25.89 -34.76 -23.59
CA THR A 81 26.67 -34.12 -22.52
C THR A 81 26.20 -34.57 -21.15
N GLY A 82 27.12 -35.10 -20.34
CA GLY A 82 26.87 -35.73 -19.05
C GLY A 82 26.64 -37.24 -19.09
N PHE A 83 26.35 -37.81 -20.26
CA PHE A 83 26.08 -39.25 -20.46
C PHE A 83 27.20 -39.98 -21.23
N ARG A 84 28.30 -39.27 -21.52
CA ARG A 84 29.55 -39.83 -22.07
C ARG A 84 30.46 -40.29 -20.93
N GLU A 85 31.16 -41.41 -21.12
CA GLU A 85 32.17 -41.93 -20.17
C GLU A 85 33.23 -40.88 -19.81
N ALA A 86 33.72 -40.15 -20.82
CA ALA A 86 34.73 -39.11 -20.69
C ALA A 86 34.25 -37.86 -19.92
N ASP A 87 32.95 -37.70 -19.65
CA ASP A 87 32.41 -36.56 -18.91
C ASP A 87 32.50 -36.78 -17.37
N GLY A 88 32.85 -37.99 -16.90
CA GLY A 88 33.29 -38.24 -15.51
C GLY A 88 32.20 -38.29 -14.44
N TYR A 89 30.92 -38.23 -14.80
CA TYR A 89 29.77 -38.34 -13.89
C TYR A 89 29.72 -39.70 -13.17
N GLY A 90 29.29 -39.73 -11.90
CA GLY A 90 29.26 -40.90 -11.01
C GLY A 90 28.11 -41.87 -11.30
N TRP A 91 28.04 -42.40 -12.53
CA TRP A 91 26.90 -43.21 -12.98
C TRP A 91 26.75 -44.59 -12.31
N ASP A 92 27.73 -45.05 -11.53
CA ASP A 92 27.62 -46.27 -10.71
C ASP A 92 26.43 -46.22 -9.72
N ASP A 93 26.13 -45.02 -9.21
CA ASP A 93 25.02 -44.72 -8.30
C ASP A 93 23.61 -44.86 -8.93
N LEU A 94 23.53 -45.01 -10.26
CA LEU A 94 22.25 -45.12 -10.99
C LEU A 94 21.45 -46.37 -10.59
N ALA A 95 22.12 -47.47 -10.25
CA ALA A 95 21.47 -48.70 -9.83
C ALA A 95 20.65 -48.49 -8.55
N TYR A 96 21.26 -47.87 -7.53
CA TYR A 96 20.60 -47.51 -6.28
C TYR A 96 19.45 -46.52 -6.51
N PHE A 97 19.62 -45.53 -7.38
CA PHE A 97 18.54 -44.59 -7.72
C PHE A 97 17.31 -45.32 -8.28
N LYS A 98 17.49 -46.25 -9.23
CA LYS A 98 16.38 -47.02 -9.81
C LYS A 98 15.75 -48.00 -8.80
N ASP A 99 16.55 -48.68 -7.99
CA ASP A 99 16.06 -49.59 -6.93
C ASP A 99 15.31 -48.85 -5.82
N ARG A 100 15.75 -47.64 -5.44
CA ARG A 100 15.06 -46.83 -4.43
C ARG A 100 13.75 -46.27 -4.98
N SER A 101 13.75 -45.78 -6.22
CA SER A 101 12.53 -45.34 -6.92
C SER A 101 11.47 -46.46 -6.97
N ARG A 102 11.92 -47.68 -7.29
CA ARG A 102 11.12 -48.91 -7.25
C ARG A 102 10.55 -49.21 -5.86
N GLN A 103 11.32 -49.02 -4.80
CA GLN A 103 10.85 -49.25 -3.43
C GLN A 103 9.68 -48.31 -3.07
N TRP A 104 9.75 -47.03 -3.45
CA TRP A 104 8.66 -46.08 -3.21
C TRP A 104 7.41 -46.41 -4.03
N SER A 105 7.57 -46.74 -5.31
CA SER A 105 6.44 -47.13 -6.17
C SER A 105 5.73 -48.38 -5.64
N ARG A 106 6.49 -49.40 -5.21
CA ARG A 106 5.96 -50.61 -4.55
C ARG A 106 5.36 -50.37 -3.16
N HIS A 107 5.61 -49.23 -2.52
CA HIS A 107 4.95 -48.84 -1.28
C HIS A 107 3.62 -48.13 -1.52
N ALA A 108 3.57 -47.20 -2.48
CA ALA A 108 2.33 -46.55 -2.92
C ALA A 108 1.36 -47.54 -3.58
N TYR A 109 1.89 -48.47 -4.38
CA TYR A 109 1.14 -49.47 -5.12
C TYR A 109 1.66 -50.89 -4.82
N PRO A 110 0.92 -51.75 -4.10
CA PRO A 110 1.33 -53.15 -3.94
C PRO A 110 1.31 -53.89 -5.29
N PRO A 111 2.27 -54.80 -5.55
CA PRO A 111 2.35 -55.54 -6.82
C PRO A 111 1.20 -56.55 -6.98
N SER A 112 0.86 -56.88 -8.23
CA SER A 112 -0.21 -57.84 -8.53
C SER A 112 0.16 -59.28 -8.08
N PRO A 113 -0.78 -60.07 -7.52
CA PRO A 113 -0.50 -61.46 -7.11
C PRO A 113 -0.13 -62.42 -8.25
N LYS A 114 -0.33 -62.04 -9.52
CA LYS A 114 -0.15 -62.91 -10.70
C LYS A 114 1.07 -62.55 -11.53
N GLY A 115 2.27 -62.74 -10.96
CA GLY A 115 3.52 -62.88 -11.73
C GLY A 115 3.81 -61.76 -12.73
N ALA A 116 3.40 -60.54 -12.38
CA ALA A 116 3.43 -59.37 -13.25
C ALA A 116 4.88 -58.88 -13.47
N ALA A 117 5.12 -58.12 -14.54
CA ALA A 117 6.43 -57.56 -14.84
C ALA A 117 6.91 -56.61 -13.73
N ASP A 118 8.19 -56.24 -13.77
CA ASP A 118 8.94 -55.71 -12.62
C ASP A 118 8.51 -54.27 -12.18
N TRP A 119 7.47 -53.71 -12.82
CA TRP A 119 6.75 -52.46 -12.53
C TRP A 119 5.22 -52.54 -12.75
N GLU A 120 4.65 -53.73 -12.96
CA GLU A 120 3.21 -53.92 -13.11
C GLU A 120 2.55 -54.13 -11.72
N HIS A 121 1.58 -53.28 -11.38
CA HIS A 121 0.97 -53.24 -10.05
C HIS A 121 -0.42 -53.91 -9.98
N GLY A 122 -0.97 -54.02 -8.77
CA GLY A 122 -2.36 -54.46 -8.57
C GLY A 122 -3.40 -53.46 -9.13
N PRO A 123 -4.71 -53.75 -8.99
CA PRO A 123 -5.78 -52.89 -9.51
C PRO A 123 -5.59 -51.43 -9.09
N VAL A 124 -5.55 -50.55 -10.08
CA VAL A 124 -5.05 -49.17 -9.95
C VAL A 124 -5.95 -48.33 -9.05
N ARG A 125 -5.46 -48.04 -7.84
CA ARG A 125 -6.05 -46.98 -7.00
C ARG A 125 -5.73 -45.64 -7.65
N LYS A 126 -6.75 -44.94 -8.16
CA LYS A 126 -6.53 -43.69 -8.90
C LYS A 126 -5.81 -42.63 -8.07
N THR A 127 -4.63 -42.22 -8.55
CA THR A 127 -3.96 -40.96 -8.22
C THR A 127 -4.61 -39.77 -8.92
N TRP A 128 -4.31 -38.56 -8.45
CA TRP A 128 -4.51 -37.34 -9.21
C TRP A 128 -3.93 -37.48 -10.64
N GLN A 129 -4.68 -37.06 -11.65
CA GLN A 129 -4.24 -37.15 -13.05
C GLN A 129 -3.36 -35.96 -13.43
N ASN A 130 -3.54 -34.82 -12.76
CA ASN A 130 -2.66 -33.65 -12.85
C ASN A 130 -2.04 -33.37 -11.47
N ALA A 131 -0.72 -33.51 -11.34
CA ALA A 131 0.04 -33.33 -10.10
C ALA A 131 0.32 -31.85 -9.73
N THR A 132 -0.19 -30.88 -10.50
CA THR A 132 0.03 -29.43 -10.29
C THR A 132 -0.38 -28.99 -8.88
N GLY A 133 0.57 -28.44 -8.13
CA GLY A 133 0.39 -28.12 -6.72
C GLY A 133 1.68 -27.73 -6.03
N THR A 134 1.63 -27.58 -4.72
CA THR A 134 2.80 -27.30 -3.88
C THR A 134 2.83 -28.28 -2.72
N VAL A 135 3.97 -28.97 -2.53
CA VAL A 135 4.21 -29.90 -1.42
C VAL A 135 5.50 -29.55 -0.69
N HIS A 136 5.53 -29.82 0.61
CA HIS A 136 6.65 -29.54 1.50
C HIS A 136 6.93 -30.73 2.41
N GLY A 137 8.17 -30.87 2.87
CA GLY A 137 8.54 -31.89 3.84
C GLY A 137 10.04 -31.92 4.13
N LYS A 138 10.46 -32.81 5.02
CA LYS A 138 11.88 -32.98 5.41
C LYS A 138 12.57 -34.06 4.59
N TRP A 139 13.87 -33.87 4.33
CA TRP A 139 14.75 -34.83 3.67
C TRP A 139 15.89 -35.30 4.58
N VAL A 140 16.55 -36.37 4.17
CA VAL A 140 17.81 -36.89 4.74
C VAL A 140 18.82 -37.07 3.60
N ARG A 141 20.06 -36.59 3.82
CA ARG A 141 21.18 -36.79 2.89
C ARG A 141 21.76 -38.19 3.07
N ARG A 142 22.03 -38.88 1.95
CA ARG A 142 22.81 -40.11 1.91
C ARG A 142 23.94 -39.96 0.91
N GLU A 143 25.13 -40.44 1.25
CA GLU A 143 26.30 -40.37 0.37
C GLU A 143 26.27 -41.46 -0.70
N GLY A 144 26.76 -41.13 -1.91
CA GLY A 144 26.90 -42.04 -3.04
C GLY A 144 28.36 -42.45 -3.28
N SER A 145 28.67 -42.77 -4.53
CA SER A 145 29.93 -43.30 -5.06
C SER A 145 31.11 -42.29 -5.09
N GLY A 146 31.30 -41.55 -4.00
CA GLY A 146 32.43 -40.65 -3.78
C GLY A 146 32.15 -39.20 -4.18
N THR A 147 32.41 -38.27 -3.25
CA THR A 147 32.26 -36.83 -3.45
C THR A 147 33.34 -36.29 -4.41
N LYS A 148 32.92 -35.71 -5.53
CA LYS A 148 33.82 -35.07 -6.51
C LYS A 148 33.61 -33.54 -6.47
N HIS A 149 34.69 -32.79 -6.24
CA HIS A 149 34.65 -31.31 -6.29
C HIS A 149 34.67 -30.79 -7.74
N ALA A 150 34.28 -29.53 -7.95
CA ALA A 150 34.19 -28.91 -9.28
C ALA A 150 35.50 -28.97 -10.08
N GLY A 151 36.65 -28.78 -9.42
CA GLY A 151 37.98 -28.90 -10.02
C GLY A 151 38.36 -30.31 -10.52
N GLY A 152 37.58 -31.35 -10.16
CA GLY A 152 37.72 -32.70 -10.71
C GLY A 152 37.15 -32.87 -12.12
N TYR A 153 36.43 -31.89 -12.66
CA TYR A 153 35.75 -31.97 -13.95
C TYR A 153 36.39 -31.04 -15.00
N ASN A 154 36.67 -31.58 -16.18
CA ASN A 154 37.12 -30.79 -17.33
C ASN A 154 35.92 -30.09 -18.01
N LEU A 155 35.38 -29.07 -17.35
CA LEU A 155 34.18 -28.33 -17.77
C LEU A 155 34.31 -27.76 -19.21
N SER A 156 35.51 -27.39 -19.62
CA SER A 156 35.82 -26.89 -20.98
C SER A 156 35.75 -27.98 -22.05
N ALA A 157 36.02 -29.24 -21.72
CA ALA A 157 35.85 -30.38 -22.63
C ALA A 157 34.40 -30.90 -22.65
N ILE A 158 33.71 -30.87 -21.50
CA ILE A 158 32.30 -31.26 -21.37
C ILE A 158 31.41 -30.30 -22.17
N ALA A 159 31.64 -28.98 -21.99
CA ALA A 159 30.87 -27.90 -22.63
C ALA A 159 31.77 -26.92 -23.41
N PRO A 160 32.25 -27.29 -24.62
CA PRO A 160 33.14 -26.44 -25.43
C PRO A 160 32.57 -25.05 -25.72
N GLY A 161 33.42 -24.03 -25.65
CA GLY A 161 33.02 -22.64 -25.89
C GLY A 161 32.19 -21.99 -24.77
N VAL A 162 32.07 -22.63 -23.61
CA VAL A 162 31.49 -22.00 -22.40
C VAL A 162 32.64 -21.50 -21.52
N HIS A 163 32.67 -20.19 -21.27
CA HIS A 163 33.66 -19.56 -20.39
C HIS A 163 33.20 -19.64 -18.93
N TRP A 164 33.41 -20.80 -18.32
CA TRP A 164 33.11 -21.04 -16.90
C TRP A 164 33.91 -20.10 -15.99
N VAL A 165 33.24 -19.49 -15.01
CA VAL A 165 33.93 -18.84 -13.89
C VAL A 165 34.32 -19.93 -12.90
N VAL A 166 35.61 -20.26 -12.91
CA VAL A 166 36.26 -21.18 -11.96
C VAL A 166 37.46 -20.45 -11.38
N ASP A 167 37.46 -20.27 -10.07
CA ASP A 167 38.64 -19.91 -9.27
C ASP A 167 39.07 -21.18 -8.50
N GLU A 168 40.36 -21.33 -8.22
CA GLU A 168 40.95 -22.62 -7.79
C GLU A 168 40.44 -23.11 -6.43
N ASN A 169 39.74 -22.25 -5.67
CA ASN A 169 39.18 -22.53 -4.34
C ASN A 169 37.63 -22.57 -4.32
N VAL A 170 36.98 -22.69 -5.48
CA VAL A 170 35.51 -22.63 -5.58
C VAL A 170 34.87 -24.03 -5.62
N ASP A 171 34.09 -24.34 -4.59
CA ASP A 171 33.21 -25.51 -4.52
C ASP A 171 31.99 -25.39 -5.45
N TRP A 172 31.33 -26.53 -5.69
CA TRP A 172 30.08 -26.60 -6.43
C TRP A 172 28.97 -25.71 -5.84
N GLY A 173 28.35 -24.87 -6.67
CA GLY A 173 27.07 -24.26 -6.33
C GLY A 173 25.96 -25.32 -6.22
N TRP A 174 24.90 -25.03 -5.46
CA TRP A 174 23.81 -25.99 -5.19
C TRP A 174 24.26 -27.32 -4.54
N ASN A 175 25.42 -27.34 -3.89
CA ASN A 175 25.88 -28.47 -3.10
C ASN A 175 25.20 -28.49 -1.72
N VAL A 176 24.78 -29.67 -1.27
CA VAL A 176 24.14 -29.90 0.03
C VAL A 176 25.08 -30.74 0.90
N THR A 177 25.60 -30.12 1.96
CA THR A 177 26.53 -30.75 2.89
C THR A 177 25.87 -31.20 4.20
N GLY A 178 24.75 -30.57 4.59
CA GLY A 178 23.98 -30.98 5.77
C GLY A 178 23.41 -32.39 5.67
N LEU A 179 23.22 -33.05 6.82
CA LEU A 179 22.64 -34.38 6.92
C LEU A 179 21.12 -34.36 6.77
N HIS A 180 20.49 -33.21 7.05
CA HIS A 180 19.04 -33.04 7.00
C HIS A 180 18.62 -31.61 6.63
N GLY A 181 17.36 -31.48 6.21
CA GLY A 181 16.77 -30.20 5.89
C GLY A 181 15.33 -30.32 5.39
N THR A 182 14.83 -29.23 4.79
CA THR A 182 13.50 -29.13 4.20
C THR A 182 13.55 -28.95 2.68
N VAL A 183 12.51 -29.40 2.00
CA VAL A 183 12.28 -29.14 0.57
C VAL A 183 10.85 -28.70 0.35
N LEU A 184 10.68 -27.65 -0.47
CA LEU A 184 9.41 -27.13 -0.95
C LEU A 184 9.38 -27.27 -2.48
N LEU A 185 8.60 -28.23 -2.97
CA LEU A 185 8.40 -28.47 -4.41
C LEU A 185 7.12 -27.79 -4.88
N ARG A 186 7.23 -26.99 -5.93
CA ARG A 186 6.09 -26.48 -6.69
C ARG A 186 6.03 -27.14 -8.06
N LEU A 187 5.02 -27.96 -8.28
CA LEU A 187 4.78 -28.71 -9.52
C LEU A 187 3.84 -27.94 -10.44
N THR A 188 4.16 -27.92 -11.73
CA THR A 188 3.35 -27.30 -12.79
C THR A 188 3.42 -28.18 -14.04
N GLU A 189 2.30 -28.84 -14.35
CA GLU A 189 2.04 -29.41 -15.69
C GLU A 189 1.51 -28.30 -16.59
N ASP A 190 1.91 -28.27 -17.87
CA ASP A 190 1.28 -27.35 -18.82
C ASP A 190 -0.12 -27.86 -19.16
N ALA A 191 -1.08 -26.94 -19.27
CA ALA A 191 -2.51 -27.23 -19.17
C ALA A 191 -3.24 -27.23 -20.52
N GLY A 192 -2.49 -27.26 -21.63
CA GLY A 192 -2.99 -27.48 -22.98
C GLY A 192 -3.34 -28.95 -23.23
N ASP A 193 -4.00 -29.23 -24.36
CA ASP A 193 -4.55 -30.54 -24.72
C ASP A 193 -3.48 -31.58 -25.17
N GLU A 194 -2.24 -31.38 -24.74
CA GLU A 194 -1.00 -32.08 -25.13
C GLU A 194 -0.75 -33.36 -24.31
N VAL A 195 -1.81 -34.09 -23.94
CA VAL A 195 -1.65 -35.39 -23.27
C VAL A 195 -1.24 -36.44 -24.31
N TYR A 196 -0.15 -37.17 -24.06
CA TYR A 196 0.12 -38.39 -24.81
C TYR A 196 -0.72 -39.53 -24.22
N GLU A 197 -1.63 -40.09 -25.01
CA GLU A 197 -2.40 -41.29 -24.68
C GLU A 197 -2.29 -42.27 -25.86
N GLU A 198 -1.86 -43.51 -25.58
CA GLU A 198 -1.83 -44.60 -26.57
C GLU A 198 -3.09 -45.46 -26.36
N GLU A 199 -3.97 -45.56 -27.38
CA GLU A 199 -5.19 -46.36 -27.23
C GLU A 199 -4.84 -47.85 -27.00
N PRO A 200 -5.38 -48.50 -25.95
CA PRO A 200 -5.06 -49.88 -25.65
C PRO A 200 -5.58 -50.81 -26.76
N ALA A 201 -4.70 -51.67 -27.26
CA ALA A 201 -5.05 -52.64 -28.30
C ALA A 201 -6.24 -53.52 -27.87
N GLU A 202 -7.19 -53.77 -28.79
CA GLU A 202 -8.48 -54.41 -28.49
C GLU A 202 -8.35 -55.66 -27.59
N GLY A 203 -8.77 -55.53 -26.33
CA GLY A 203 -8.80 -56.62 -25.35
C GLY A 203 -7.64 -56.68 -24.35
N LEU A 204 -6.65 -55.77 -24.43
CA LEU A 204 -5.67 -55.57 -23.34
C LEU A 204 -6.22 -54.61 -22.26
N GLN A 205 -5.68 -54.73 -21.04
CA GLN A 205 -5.82 -53.66 -20.04
C GLN A 205 -4.76 -52.58 -20.27
N PRO A 206 -5.05 -51.30 -19.97
CA PRO A 206 -4.07 -50.23 -20.12
C PRO A 206 -2.86 -50.46 -19.20
N SER A 207 -1.65 -50.27 -19.73
CA SER A 207 -0.42 -50.35 -18.96
C SER A 207 -0.11 -49.04 -18.24
N ALA A 208 0.73 -49.13 -17.21
CA ALA A 208 1.17 -48.00 -16.41
C ALA A 208 1.96 -46.94 -17.18
N GLY A 209 2.46 -47.29 -18.38
CA GLY A 209 3.21 -46.38 -19.27
C GLY A 209 2.37 -45.72 -20.37
N ASP A 210 1.09 -46.08 -20.57
CA ASP A 210 0.30 -45.69 -21.76
C ASP A 210 0.01 -44.19 -21.84
N THR A 211 -0.08 -43.51 -20.69
CA THR A 211 -0.32 -42.07 -20.62
C THR A 211 0.88 -41.30 -20.06
N ALA A 212 1.25 -40.19 -20.71
CA ALA A 212 2.40 -39.37 -20.33
C ALA A 212 2.11 -37.86 -20.52
N ARG A 213 2.57 -37.03 -19.58
CA ARG A 213 2.38 -35.56 -19.56
C ARG A 213 3.69 -34.83 -19.28
N GLU A 214 3.90 -33.66 -19.88
CA GLU A 214 5.04 -32.81 -19.54
C GLU A 214 4.81 -32.16 -18.16
N ILE A 215 5.84 -32.23 -17.31
CA ILE A 215 5.80 -31.65 -15.98
C ILE A 215 7.08 -30.87 -15.68
N SER A 216 6.92 -29.72 -15.05
CA SER A 216 8.01 -28.90 -14.53
C SER A 216 7.90 -28.76 -13.02
N ALA A 217 9.03 -28.60 -12.36
CA ALA A 217 9.12 -28.43 -10.91
C ALA A 217 10.06 -27.28 -10.56
N VAL A 218 9.70 -26.48 -9.56
CA VAL A 218 10.66 -25.63 -8.83
C VAL A 218 10.86 -26.23 -7.46
N ALA A 219 12.06 -26.73 -7.20
CA ALA A 219 12.47 -27.29 -5.92
C ALA A 219 13.28 -26.25 -5.16
N ASN A 220 12.76 -25.81 -4.01
CA ASN A 220 13.51 -25.01 -3.06
C ASN A 220 14.07 -25.97 -2.02
N ILE A 221 15.38 -26.18 -2.01
CA ILE A 221 16.08 -27.05 -1.06
C ILE A 221 16.71 -26.13 0.00
N GLN A 222 16.44 -26.41 1.28
CA GLN A 222 17.02 -25.71 2.41
C GLN A 222 17.71 -26.72 3.34
N ASP A 223 18.98 -26.49 3.60
CA ASP A 223 19.81 -27.16 4.60
C ASP A 223 19.43 -26.70 6.02
N GLU A 224 19.30 -27.62 6.99
CA GLU A 224 19.06 -27.28 8.40
C GLU A 224 20.37 -27.22 9.22
N ASP A 225 21.44 -27.88 8.78
CA ASP A 225 22.74 -27.90 9.46
C ASP A 225 23.60 -26.66 9.10
N HIS A 226 23.44 -26.12 7.88
CA HIS A 226 24.27 -25.03 7.36
C HIS A 226 23.51 -23.78 6.91
N ALA A 227 23.99 -22.65 7.43
CA ALA A 227 23.39 -21.33 7.36
C ALA A 227 23.31 -20.65 5.97
N VAL A 228 23.78 -21.30 4.90
CA VAL A 228 24.04 -20.68 3.58
C VAL A 228 23.49 -21.51 2.41
N SER A 229 23.23 -22.80 2.58
CA SER A 229 22.88 -23.77 1.52
C SER A 229 21.38 -23.84 1.20
N SER A 230 20.67 -22.71 1.19
CA SER A 230 19.29 -22.62 0.68
C SER A 230 19.27 -22.13 -0.77
N PHE A 231 18.69 -22.89 -1.69
CA PHE A 231 18.62 -22.53 -3.11
C PHE A 231 17.37 -23.07 -3.81
N ALA A 232 16.95 -22.36 -4.87
CA ALA A 232 15.88 -22.77 -5.76
C ALA A 232 16.45 -23.29 -7.08
N VAL A 233 15.99 -24.46 -7.51
CA VAL A 233 16.37 -25.10 -8.78
C VAL A 233 15.11 -25.52 -9.56
N ARG A 234 15.08 -25.23 -10.86
CA ARG A 234 14.02 -25.66 -11.78
C ARG A 234 14.42 -26.97 -12.47
N LEU A 235 13.49 -27.91 -12.54
CA LEU A 235 13.62 -29.19 -13.22
C LEU A 235 12.48 -29.38 -14.22
N HIS A 236 12.72 -30.15 -15.27
CA HIS A 236 11.75 -30.51 -16.31
C HIS A 236 11.72 -32.03 -16.50
N GLY A 237 10.60 -32.58 -16.97
CA GLY A 237 10.49 -34.02 -17.21
C GLY A 237 9.08 -34.50 -17.49
N VAL A 238 8.78 -35.73 -17.07
CA VAL A 238 7.59 -36.49 -17.47
C VAL A 238 6.85 -37.03 -16.25
N HIS A 239 5.52 -36.92 -16.27
CA HIS A 239 4.57 -37.58 -15.36
C HIS A 239 3.86 -38.71 -16.11
N TRP A 240 3.73 -39.88 -15.47
CA TRP A 240 2.89 -41.01 -15.89
C TRP A 240 1.70 -41.15 -14.92
N PRO A 241 0.53 -40.54 -15.24
CA PRO A 241 -0.59 -40.41 -14.30
C PRO A 241 -1.18 -41.73 -13.79
N ALA A 242 -1.15 -42.78 -14.62
CA ALA A 242 -1.68 -44.11 -14.30
C ALA A 242 -0.98 -44.76 -13.10
N GLN A 243 0.30 -44.46 -12.88
CA GLN A 243 1.10 -44.94 -11.74
C GLN A 243 1.47 -43.82 -10.77
N GLY A 244 1.13 -42.56 -11.05
CA GLY A 244 1.56 -41.40 -10.27
C GLY A 244 3.09 -41.24 -10.19
N SER A 245 3.83 -41.80 -11.16
CA SER A 245 5.29 -41.73 -11.19
C SER A 245 5.73 -40.50 -11.99
N ILE A 246 6.66 -39.73 -11.44
CA ILE A 246 7.19 -38.50 -12.05
C ILE A 246 8.71 -38.60 -12.05
N LEU A 247 9.33 -38.31 -13.19
CA LEU A 247 10.79 -38.20 -13.30
C LEU A 247 11.17 -36.84 -13.87
N LEU A 248 12.04 -36.13 -13.16
CA LEU A 248 12.44 -34.74 -13.37
C LEU A 248 13.97 -34.64 -13.42
N THR A 249 14.48 -33.65 -14.15
CA THR A 249 15.93 -33.44 -14.30
C THR A 249 16.29 -31.97 -14.53
N THR A 250 17.47 -31.54 -14.08
CA THR A 250 18.08 -30.26 -14.49
C THR A 250 18.61 -30.36 -15.92
N THR A 251 18.82 -29.22 -16.60
CA THR A 251 19.47 -29.21 -17.93
C THR A 251 20.33 -27.96 -18.10
N THR A 252 21.64 -28.16 -18.17
CA THR A 252 22.65 -27.11 -18.25
C THR A 252 23.54 -27.29 -19.48
N GLU A 253 24.45 -26.35 -19.71
CA GLU A 253 25.49 -26.51 -20.73
C GLU A 253 26.39 -27.73 -20.50
N LYS A 254 26.53 -28.19 -19.24
CA LYS A 254 27.34 -29.36 -18.86
C LYS A 254 26.54 -30.65 -18.66
N PHE A 255 25.22 -30.61 -18.78
CA PHE A 255 24.34 -31.76 -18.54
C PHE A 255 23.07 -31.69 -19.38
N ALA A 256 22.97 -32.55 -20.39
CA ALA A 256 21.85 -32.64 -21.32
C ALA A 256 20.67 -33.46 -20.76
N GLY A 257 20.32 -33.22 -19.50
CA GLY A 257 19.43 -34.08 -18.70
C GLY A 257 18.13 -34.46 -19.39
N ILE A 258 17.38 -33.48 -19.92
CA ILE A 258 16.06 -33.71 -20.54
C ILE A 258 16.14 -34.62 -21.79
N PHE A 259 17.27 -34.59 -22.52
CA PHE A 259 17.50 -35.42 -23.71
C PHE A 259 17.88 -36.86 -23.36
N GLY A 260 18.50 -37.09 -22.20
CA GLY A 260 18.82 -38.42 -21.68
C GLY A 260 17.72 -39.03 -20.79
N LEU A 261 16.71 -38.23 -20.41
CA LEU A 261 15.72 -38.59 -19.38
C LEU A 261 14.99 -39.93 -19.60
N PRO A 262 14.58 -40.33 -20.82
CA PRO A 262 13.97 -41.64 -21.04
C PRO A 262 14.85 -42.81 -20.60
N HIS A 263 16.18 -42.70 -20.71
CA HIS A 263 17.09 -43.78 -20.30
C HIS A 263 17.21 -43.93 -18.77
N LEU A 264 16.76 -42.93 -18.02
CA LEU A 264 16.77 -42.92 -16.56
C LEU A 264 15.50 -43.55 -15.97
N VAL A 265 14.42 -43.70 -16.75
CA VAL A 265 13.21 -44.41 -16.32
C VAL A 265 13.49 -45.92 -16.13
N PRO A 266 12.58 -46.69 -15.48
CA PRO A 266 12.92 -48.02 -15.02
C PRO A 266 12.17 -49.17 -15.71
N SER A 267 11.29 -48.89 -16.68
CA SER A 267 10.62 -49.88 -17.54
C SER A 267 10.63 -49.48 -19.02
N VAL A 268 10.34 -50.44 -19.90
CA VAL A 268 10.36 -50.24 -21.36
C VAL A 268 9.20 -49.36 -21.85
N GLU A 269 8.04 -49.43 -21.20
CA GLU A 269 6.86 -48.65 -21.61
C GLU A 269 7.03 -47.17 -21.28
N PHE A 270 7.52 -46.88 -20.08
CA PHE A 270 7.89 -45.53 -19.64
C PHE A 270 8.95 -44.92 -20.56
N TYR A 271 9.89 -45.74 -21.06
CA TYR A 271 10.86 -45.30 -22.06
C TYR A 271 10.16 -44.89 -23.36
N GLN A 272 9.22 -45.68 -23.86
CA GLN A 272 8.55 -45.41 -25.13
C GLN A 272 7.64 -44.18 -25.06
N SER A 273 6.73 -44.07 -24.08
CA SER A 273 5.85 -42.91 -23.98
C SER A 273 6.61 -41.65 -23.61
N GLY A 274 7.58 -41.73 -22.69
CA GLY A 274 8.48 -40.63 -22.34
C GLY A 274 9.33 -40.16 -23.52
N GLN A 275 9.88 -41.07 -24.32
CA GLN A 275 10.62 -40.73 -25.54
C GLN A 275 9.71 -40.06 -26.58
N ARG A 276 8.52 -40.59 -26.85
CA ARG A 276 7.56 -40.02 -27.83
C ARG A 276 7.13 -38.61 -27.42
N LEU A 277 6.72 -38.42 -26.17
CA LEU A 277 6.32 -37.14 -25.60
C LEU A 277 7.45 -36.11 -25.66
N LEU A 278 8.65 -36.45 -25.18
CA LEU A 278 9.80 -35.54 -25.18
C LEU A 278 10.27 -35.22 -26.60
N ASN A 279 10.24 -36.18 -27.53
CA ASN A 279 10.60 -35.93 -28.93
C ASN A 279 9.70 -34.87 -29.58
N LYS A 280 8.39 -34.86 -29.24
CA LYS A 280 7.44 -33.81 -29.67
C LYS A 280 7.70 -32.48 -28.96
N THR A 281 7.53 -32.42 -27.63
CA THR A 281 7.60 -31.19 -26.82
C THR A 281 8.94 -30.47 -26.95
N VAL A 282 10.06 -31.19 -26.83
CA VAL A 282 11.42 -30.64 -27.03
C VAL A 282 11.61 -30.18 -28.48
N GLY A 283 11.04 -30.88 -29.45
CA GLY A 283 11.03 -30.46 -30.86
C GLY A 283 10.37 -29.11 -31.06
N GLU A 284 9.16 -28.93 -30.53
CA GLU A 284 8.38 -27.69 -30.65
C GLU A 284 9.01 -26.51 -29.90
N VAL A 285 9.59 -26.75 -28.72
CA VAL A 285 10.38 -25.75 -27.97
C VAL A 285 11.61 -25.30 -28.78
N LEU A 286 12.30 -26.23 -29.44
CA LEU A 286 13.44 -25.90 -30.31
C LEU A 286 12.99 -25.15 -31.58
N ASP A 287 11.89 -25.55 -32.21
CA ASP A 287 11.31 -24.86 -33.37
C ASP A 287 10.87 -23.43 -33.01
N LYS A 288 10.36 -23.22 -31.80
CA LYS A 288 9.98 -21.89 -31.26
C LYS A 288 11.22 -21.03 -31.01
N LYS A 289 12.25 -21.58 -30.34
CA LYS A 289 13.54 -20.90 -30.09
C LYS A 289 14.35 -20.63 -31.37
N GLU A 290 14.23 -21.48 -32.38
CA GLU A 290 14.87 -21.28 -33.69
C GLU A 290 14.28 -20.04 -34.41
N ARG A 291 12.96 -19.88 -34.36
CA ARG A 291 12.25 -18.70 -34.89
C ARG A 291 12.54 -17.41 -34.11
N SER A 292 12.83 -17.49 -32.80
CA SER A 292 13.11 -16.33 -31.95
C SER A 292 14.60 -16.08 -31.65
N ARG A 293 15.53 -16.82 -32.27
CA ARG A 293 16.98 -16.90 -31.96
C ARG A 293 17.70 -15.54 -31.77
N PHE A 294 17.27 -14.49 -32.45
CA PHE A 294 17.87 -13.14 -32.35
C PHE A 294 17.20 -12.21 -31.32
N ALA A 295 15.97 -12.52 -30.91
CA ALA A 295 15.21 -11.76 -29.92
C ALA A 295 15.32 -12.35 -28.51
N ASP A 296 15.57 -13.66 -28.41
CA ASP A 296 15.58 -14.42 -27.16
C ASP A 296 16.78 -15.39 -27.14
N ALA A 297 17.77 -15.06 -26.32
CA ALA A 297 18.98 -15.85 -26.12
C ALA A 297 18.92 -16.75 -24.86
N SER A 298 17.80 -16.80 -24.15
CA SER A 298 17.66 -17.57 -22.90
C SER A 298 17.63 -19.09 -23.16
N ASN A 299 18.14 -19.88 -22.22
CA ASN A 299 17.99 -21.34 -22.24
C ASN A 299 16.54 -21.70 -21.85
N PRO A 300 15.74 -22.37 -22.71
CA PRO A 300 14.36 -22.74 -22.37
C PRO A 300 14.25 -23.61 -21.12
N TRP A 301 15.21 -24.51 -20.88
CA TRP A 301 15.25 -25.39 -19.70
C TRP A 301 16.24 -24.86 -18.65
N THR A 302 16.33 -23.54 -18.48
CA THR A 302 17.21 -22.97 -17.44
C THR A 302 16.81 -23.48 -16.06
N PRO A 303 17.72 -24.13 -15.30
CA PRO A 303 17.44 -24.58 -13.95
C PRO A 303 17.54 -23.43 -12.93
N VAL A 304 17.95 -22.24 -13.37
CA VAL A 304 17.99 -21.04 -12.52
C VAL A 304 16.62 -20.37 -12.54
N VAL A 305 16.10 -20.05 -11.35
CA VAL A 305 14.74 -19.49 -11.19
C VAL A 305 14.70 -17.98 -11.47
N GLU A 306 15.80 -17.27 -11.24
CA GLU A 306 15.93 -15.81 -11.36
C GLU A 306 17.13 -15.42 -12.25
N GLU A 307 16.99 -14.28 -12.96
CA GLU A 307 17.94 -13.61 -13.87
C GLU A 307 18.40 -14.36 -15.15
N GLU A 308 18.17 -13.72 -16.31
CA GLU A 308 18.38 -14.31 -17.65
C GLU A 308 19.82 -14.21 -18.20
N VAL A 309 20.75 -13.54 -17.50
CA VAL A 309 22.14 -13.30 -17.95
C VAL A 309 23.19 -13.77 -16.91
N SER A 310 22.86 -14.83 -16.16
CA SER A 310 23.79 -15.48 -15.22
C SER A 310 25.08 -15.95 -15.92
N VAL A 311 26.23 -15.42 -15.51
CA VAL A 311 27.56 -15.91 -15.91
C VAL A 311 27.70 -17.40 -15.53
N PRO A 312 28.17 -18.29 -16.43
CA PRO A 312 28.14 -19.74 -16.18
C PRO A 312 29.10 -20.15 -15.05
N PHE A 313 28.50 -20.60 -13.96
CA PHE A 313 29.16 -21.04 -12.73
C PHE A 313 28.90 -22.54 -12.52
N PRO A 314 29.88 -23.34 -12.04
CA PRO A 314 29.70 -24.77 -11.80
C PRO A 314 28.69 -25.03 -10.66
N ARG A 315 27.64 -25.81 -10.94
CA ARG A 315 26.61 -26.21 -9.94
C ARG A 315 26.29 -27.70 -10.02
N CYS A 316 25.89 -28.32 -8.91
CA CYS A 316 25.40 -29.70 -8.89
C CYS A 316 24.17 -29.86 -9.78
N GLU A 317 24.12 -30.93 -10.57
CA GLU A 317 22.90 -31.35 -11.28
C GLU A 317 22.01 -32.18 -10.37
N TYR A 318 20.73 -32.27 -10.72
CA TYR A 318 19.75 -33.06 -9.99
C TYR A 318 18.86 -33.87 -10.93
N ILE A 319 18.77 -35.16 -10.65
CA ILE A 319 17.73 -36.06 -11.16
C ILE A 319 16.79 -36.34 -9.98
N MET A 320 15.49 -36.10 -10.14
CA MET A 320 14.49 -36.30 -9.09
C MET A 320 13.40 -37.26 -9.55
N TYR A 321 13.18 -38.33 -8.79
CA TYR A 321 12.00 -39.17 -8.89
C TYR A 321 11.02 -38.82 -7.78
N LEU A 322 9.75 -38.59 -8.16
CA LEU A 322 8.64 -38.43 -7.23
C LEU A 322 7.64 -39.56 -7.50
N GLN A 323 7.19 -40.22 -6.43
CA GLN A 323 6.05 -41.12 -6.48
C GLN A 323 4.90 -40.44 -5.73
N LEU A 324 3.85 -40.10 -6.46
CA LEU A 324 2.57 -39.61 -5.94
C LEU A 324 1.81 -40.77 -5.28
N HIS A 325 1.26 -40.54 -4.08
CA HIS A 325 0.56 -41.58 -3.34
C HIS A 325 -0.93 -41.61 -3.71
N PRO A 326 -1.58 -42.79 -3.72
CA PRO A 326 -3.02 -42.89 -3.97
C PRO A 326 -3.82 -42.18 -2.86
N LEU A 327 -4.99 -41.67 -3.24
CA LEU A 327 -5.87 -40.89 -2.36
C LEU A 327 -6.46 -41.74 -1.22
N ASP A 328 -6.68 -41.13 -0.05
CA ASP A 328 -7.24 -41.80 1.13
C ASP A 328 -8.66 -42.34 0.83
N PRO A 329 -8.91 -43.66 0.90
CA PRO A 329 -10.22 -44.24 0.55
C PRO A 329 -11.39 -43.74 1.40
N LEU A 330 -11.10 -43.24 2.61
CA LEU A 330 -12.10 -42.63 3.51
C LEU A 330 -12.69 -41.31 2.97
N ILE A 331 -11.95 -40.59 2.13
CA ILE A 331 -12.40 -39.31 1.53
C ILE A 331 -13.23 -39.59 0.27
N ILE A 332 -12.85 -40.60 -0.52
CA ILE A 332 -13.56 -41.04 -1.71
C ILE A 332 -14.84 -41.81 -1.33
N GLY A 333 -14.77 -42.70 -0.33
CA GLY A 333 -15.81 -43.63 0.09
C GLY A 333 -15.60 -45.04 -0.45
N GLU A 334 -16.15 -46.05 0.24
CA GLU A 334 -16.01 -47.47 -0.13
C GLU A 334 -16.65 -47.81 -1.50
N ASP A 335 -17.58 -46.96 -1.97
CA ASP A 335 -18.17 -47.02 -3.31
C ASP A 335 -17.09 -46.98 -4.43
N GLY A 336 -15.93 -46.39 -4.16
CA GLY A 336 -14.80 -46.26 -5.10
C GLY A 336 -13.99 -47.53 -5.36
N LEU A 337 -14.43 -48.70 -4.91
CA LEU A 337 -13.76 -49.99 -5.13
C LEU A 337 -14.42 -50.90 -6.19
N GLY A 338 -15.50 -50.47 -6.86
CA GLY A 338 -16.25 -51.27 -7.84
C GLY A 338 -16.11 -50.80 -9.29
N ASP A 339 -16.09 -51.75 -10.23
CA ASP A 339 -15.90 -51.56 -11.69
C ASP A 339 -17.01 -50.75 -12.43
N GLN A 340 -17.90 -50.04 -11.72
CA GLN A 340 -19.07 -49.36 -12.31
C GLN A 340 -19.27 -47.90 -11.86
N LEU A 341 -18.25 -47.23 -11.33
CA LEU A 341 -18.33 -45.78 -11.07
C LEU A 341 -17.56 -44.94 -12.10
N VAL A 342 -18.22 -43.85 -12.52
CA VAL A 342 -17.61 -42.70 -13.21
C VAL A 342 -16.43 -42.20 -12.38
N PRO A 343 -15.31 -41.77 -12.99
CA PRO A 343 -14.10 -41.47 -12.24
C PRO A 343 -14.24 -40.28 -11.28
N VAL A 344 -14.37 -40.60 -9.99
CA VAL A 344 -14.49 -39.64 -8.88
C VAL A 344 -13.29 -38.69 -8.81
N VAL A 345 -12.09 -39.15 -9.18
CA VAL A 345 -10.88 -38.30 -9.20
C VAL A 345 -10.93 -37.28 -10.32
N ASP A 346 -11.40 -37.68 -11.50
CA ASP A 346 -11.43 -36.82 -12.68
C ASP A 346 -12.53 -35.74 -12.50
N GLN A 347 -13.68 -36.12 -11.91
CA GLN A 347 -14.71 -35.19 -11.42
C GLN A 347 -14.20 -34.23 -10.34
N LEU A 348 -13.33 -34.70 -9.43
CA LEU A 348 -12.73 -33.89 -8.37
C LEU A 348 -11.70 -32.89 -8.94
N GLU A 349 -10.93 -33.26 -9.97
CA GLU A 349 -10.06 -32.32 -10.69
C GLU A 349 -10.86 -31.32 -11.52
N GLU A 350 -11.96 -31.73 -12.15
CA GLU A 350 -12.85 -30.86 -12.91
C GLU A 350 -13.51 -29.81 -12.00
N GLU A 351 -14.11 -30.20 -10.86
CA GLU A 351 -14.71 -29.27 -9.91
C GLU A 351 -13.67 -28.34 -9.23
N LEU A 352 -12.42 -28.81 -9.02
CA LEU A 352 -11.36 -27.94 -8.50
C LEU A 352 -10.87 -26.92 -9.53
N ARG A 353 -10.82 -27.29 -10.82
CA ARG A 353 -10.41 -26.40 -11.93
C ARG A 353 -11.54 -25.46 -12.37
N PHE A 354 -12.78 -25.93 -12.32
CA PHE A 354 -14.00 -25.27 -12.80
C PHE A 354 -15.14 -25.41 -11.77
N PRO A 355 -15.09 -24.69 -10.63
CA PRO A 355 -16.04 -24.90 -9.53
C PRO A 355 -17.49 -24.59 -9.92
N THR A 356 -18.31 -25.64 -10.00
CA THR A 356 -19.76 -25.58 -10.24
C THR A 356 -20.56 -25.41 -8.94
N GLY A 357 -19.93 -25.68 -7.78
CA GLY A 357 -20.58 -25.72 -6.47
C GLY A 357 -20.96 -27.13 -6.02
N ALA A 358 -20.33 -28.17 -6.57
CA ALA A 358 -20.60 -29.55 -6.21
C ALA A 358 -20.11 -29.86 -4.77
N PRO A 359 -20.89 -30.58 -3.94
CA PRO A 359 -20.55 -30.83 -2.55
C PRO A 359 -19.45 -31.91 -2.42
N LEU A 360 -18.19 -31.48 -2.42
CA LEU A 360 -17.04 -32.35 -2.16
C LEU A 360 -17.05 -32.86 -0.71
N ARG A 361 -16.75 -34.16 -0.51
CA ARG A 361 -16.61 -34.78 0.83
C ARG A 361 -15.40 -34.23 1.63
N GLY A 362 -14.44 -33.61 0.93
CA GLY A 362 -13.25 -32.96 1.46
C GLY A 362 -12.26 -32.66 0.34
N ASN A 363 -11.21 -31.88 0.64
CA ASN A 363 -10.09 -31.65 -0.27
C ASN A 363 -8.94 -32.58 0.17
N PRO A 364 -8.65 -33.70 -0.54
CA PRO A 364 -7.57 -34.59 -0.14
C PRO A 364 -6.20 -33.99 -0.45
N ASP A 365 -5.23 -34.29 0.42
CA ASP A 365 -3.86 -33.79 0.31
C ASP A 365 -3.17 -34.27 -0.98
N LEU A 366 -2.22 -33.46 -1.45
CA LEU A 366 -1.22 -33.88 -2.42
C LEU A 366 -0.02 -34.47 -1.65
N ARG A 367 0.12 -35.81 -1.64
CA ARG A 367 1.19 -36.52 -0.90
C ARG A 367 2.13 -37.27 -1.84
N MET A 368 3.45 -37.14 -1.66
CA MET A 368 4.45 -37.83 -2.48
C MET A 368 5.78 -38.10 -1.78
N SER A 369 6.38 -39.24 -2.10
CA SER A 369 7.75 -39.62 -1.71
C SER A 369 8.77 -39.18 -2.77
N LEU A 370 9.94 -38.72 -2.33
CA LEU A 370 11.01 -38.14 -3.17
C LEU A 370 12.32 -38.94 -3.05
N VAL A 371 12.99 -39.12 -4.19
CA VAL A 371 14.44 -39.36 -4.28
C VAL A 371 15.03 -38.29 -5.20
N ALA A 372 15.84 -37.39 -4.67
CA ALA A 372 16.77 -36.60 -5.46
C ALA A 372 18.14 -37.27 -5.49
N TRP A 373 18.85 -37.19 -6.60
CA TRP A 373 20.21 -37.67 -6.78
C TRP A 373 21.03 -36.66 -7.58
N SER A 374 22.25 -36.37 -7.12
CA SER A 374 23.22 -35.55 -7.85
C SER A 374 24.34 -36.43 -8.43
N PRO A 375 24.39 -36.64 -9.76
CA PRO A 375 25.35 -37.53 -10.41
C PRO A 375 26.76 -36.92 -10.56
N ASP A 376 26.93 -35.63 -10.29
CA ASP A 376 28.23 -34.93 -10.26
C ASP A 376 28.75 -34.66 -8.84
N CYS A 377 27.87 -34.35 -7.89
CA CYS A 377 28.27 -34.09 -6.50
C CYS A 377 28.22 -35.33 -5.58
N GLY A 378 27.61 -36.44 -6.02
CA GLY A 378 27.79 -37.77 -5.39
C GLY A 378 26.96 -38.02 -4.12
N TYR A 379 25.70 -37.57 -4.09
CA TYR A 379 24.79 -37.81 -2.97
C TYR A 379 23.31 -37.88 -3.39
N TYR A 380 22.49 -38.37 -2.47
CA TYR A 380 21.04 -38.48 -2.56
C TYR A 380 20.35 -37.65 -1.46
N LEU A 381 19.14 -37.17 -1.74
CA LEU A 381 18.22 -36.61 -0.74
C LEU A 381 16.91 -37.43 -0.79
N GLU A 382 16.56 -38.09 0.31
CA GLU A 382 15.35 -38.93 0.41
C GLU A 382 14.34 -38.30 1.39
N SER A 383 13.04 -38.24 1.06
CA SER A 383 12.06 -37.62 1.97
C SER A 383 11.66 -38.52 3.14
N LYS A 384 11.51 -37.93 4.34
CA LYS A 384 11.19 -38.66 5.57
C LYS A 384 9.75 -39.19 5.57
N GLY A 385 9.59 -40.50 5.42
CA GLY A 385 8.32 -41.19 5.60
C GLY A 385 8.39 -42.72 5.40
N PRO A 386 7.23 -43.40 5.48
CA PRO A 386 7.15 -44.87 5.43
C PRO A 386 7.50 -45.47 4.05
N PRO A 387 8.19 -46.62 3.99
CA PRO A 387 8.42 -47.55 5.09
C PRO A 387 9.78 -47.37 5.79
N LEU A 388 10.61 -46.38 5.40
CA LEU A 388 11.93 -46.17 6.00
C LEU A 388 11.86 -45.47 7.36
N PHE A 389 10.97 -44.49 7.48
CA PHE A 389 10.75 -43.72 8.70
C PHE A 389 9.31 -43.94 9.19
N PRO A 390 9.06 -44.06 10.50
CA PRO A 390 7.70 -44.16 11.02
C PRO A 390 6.95 -42.84 10.79
N TRP A 391 5.62 -42.89 10.72
CA TRP A 391 4.75 -41.70 10.55
C TRP A 391 5.06 -40.56 11.54
N VAL A 392 5.53 -40.89 12.75
CA VAL A 392 5.91 -39.92 13.80
C VAL A 392 7.12 -39.04 13.40
N GLU A 393 7.98 -39.52 12.50
CA GLU A 393 9.16 -38.79 12.00
C GLU A 393 8.92 -38.07 10.66
N GLY A 394 7.82 -38.39 9.95
CA GLY A 394 7.45 -37.71 8.71
C GLY A 394 6.39 -38.45 7.89
N HIS A 395 5.70 -37.69 7.04
CA HIS A 395 4.64 -38.15 6.12
C HIS A 395 5.06 -38.00 4.63
N HIS A 396 6.36 -38.08 4.36
CA HIS A 396 7.00 -37.63 3.12
C HIS A 396 6.74 -36.15 2.82
N LEU A 397 6.49 -35.80 1.55
CA LEU A 397 6.12 -34.45 1.13
C LEU A 397 4.60 -34.37 1.07
N VAL A 398 4.02 -33.39 1.78
CA VAL A 398 2.57 -33.18 1.89
C VAL A 398 2.25 -31.75 1.46
N GLY A 399 1.08 -31.54 0.89
CA GLY A 399 0.60 -30.21 0.54
C GLY A 399 -0.70 -30.24 -0.24
N VAL A 400 -0.88 -29.28 -1.14
CA VAL A 400 -2.18 -28.99 -1.76
C VAL A 400 -2.07 -28.72 -3.26
N LYS A 401 -3.15 -29.06 -3.99
CA LYS A 401 -3.37 -28.64 -5.39
C LYS A 401 -3.32 -27.10 -5.51
N SER A 402 -2.83 -26.60 -6.64
CA SER A 402 -2.64 -25.15 -6.87
C SER A 402 -3.94 -24.36 -6.80
N GLU A 403 -5.05 -24.99 -7.22
CA GLU A 403 -6.40 -24.44 -7.23
C GLU A 403 -6.90 -24.21 -5.79
N VAL A 404 -6.62 -25.18 -4.90
CA VAL A 404 -6.96 -25.12 -3.48
C VAL A 404 -6.12 -24.05 -2.77
N LEU A 405 -4.81 -24.00 -3.03
CA LEU A 405 -3.93 -22.96 -2.48
C LEU A 405 -4.35 -21.55 -2.95
N LEU A 406 -4.70 -21.41 -4.23
CA LEU A 406 -5.20 -20.16 -4.80
C LEU A 406 -6.54 -19.74 -4.18
N SER A 407 -7.47 -20.68 -3.97
CA SER A 407 -8.75 -20.43 -3.31
C SER A 407 -8.56 -20.01 -1.84
N ARG A 408 -7.75 -20.76 -1.09
CA ARG A 408 -7.33 -20.45 0.29
C ARG A 408 -6.71 -19.04 0.38
N THR A 409 -5.83 -18.70 -0.57
CA THR A 409 -5.20 -17.36 -0.67
C THR A 409 -6.24 -16.26 -0.87
N LYS A 410 -7.15 -16.41 -1.85
CA LYS A 410 -8.23 -15.43 -2.12
C LYS A 410 -9.08 -15.19 -0.86
N SER A 411 -9.49 -16.25 -0.17
CA SER A 411 -10.30 -16.16 1.06
C SER A 411 -9.56 -15.43 2.19
N TRP A 412 -8.26 -15.72 2.42
CA TRP A 412 -7.48 -15.01 3.43
C TRP A 412 -7.22 -13.54 3.08
N MET A 413 -7.08 -13.20 1.79
CA MET A 413 -7.00 -11.80 1.35
C MET A 413 -8.29 -11.02 1.65
N PHE A 414 -9.46 -11.62 1.43
CA PHE A 414 -10.75 -11.04 1.85
C PHE A 414 -10.85 -10.89 3.36
N ALA A 415 -10.44 -11.90 4.13
CA ALA A 415 -10.44 -11.84 5.60
C ALA A 415 -9.52 -10.72 6.13
N PHE A 416 -8.32 -10.57 5.56
CA PHE A 416 -7.40 -9.50 5.94
C PHE A 416 -7.91 -8.12 5.54
N ALA A 417 -8.52 -7.97 4.36
CA ALA A 417 -9.19 -6.73 3.96
C ALA A 417 -10.33 -6.36 4.93
N ALA A 418 -11.11 -7.34 5.40
CA ALA A 418 -12.15 -7.12 6.43
C ALA A 418 -11.55 -6.68 7.78
N VAL A 419 -10.39 -7.24 8.19
CA VAL A 419 -9.65 -6.80 9.37
C VAL A 419 -9.19 -5.35 9.24
N LEU A 420 -8.63 -4.95 8.09
CA LEU A 420 -8.24 -3.54 7.84
C LEU A 420 -9.46 -2.60 7.84
N MET A 421 -10.58 -2.99 7.23
CA MET A 421 -11.82 -2.21 7.26
C MET A 421 -12.38 -2.05 8.69
N ALA A 422 -12.25 -3.07 9.54
CA ALA A 422 -12.60 -2.98 10.95
C ALA A 422 -11.64 -2.06 11.75
N GLN A 423 -10.34 -2.09 11.46
CA GLN A 423 -9.37 -1.15 12.04
C GLN A 423 -9.67 0.30 11.62
N LEU A 424 -10.00 0.53 10.35
CA LEU A 424 -10.40 1.83 9.82
C LEU A 424 -11.73 2.33 10.45
N TRP A 425 -12.69 1.44 10.66
CA TRP A 425 -13.95 1.79 11.36
C TRP A 425 -13.69 2.26 12.79
N LEU A 426 -12.82 1.55 13.55
CA LEU A 426 -12.38 1.98 14.87
C LEU A 426 -11.63 3.33 14.83
N LEU A 427 -10.75 3.54 13.85
CA LEU A 427 -10.03 4.80 13.66
C LEU A 427 -10.99 5.96 13.42
N LYS A 428 -11.97 5.80 12.52
CA LYS A 428 -13.02 6.80 12.28
C LYS A 428 -13.84 7.11 13.54
N GLY A 429 -14.11 6.10 14.37
CA GLY A 429 -14.70 6.28 15.70
C GLY A 429 -13.84 7.14 16.63
N GLN A 430 -12.55 6.81 16.75
CA GLN A 430 -11.59 7.57 17.56
C GLN A 430 -11.42 9.01 17.08
N MET A 431 -11.40 9.26 15.77
CA MET A 431 -11.37 10.61 15.20
C MET A 431 -12.60 11.43 15.61
N LYS A 432 -13.79 10.83 15.64
CA LYS A 432 -15.03 11.49 16.10
C LYS A 432 -14.98 11.84 17.59
N GLU A 433 -14.40 10.98 18.43
CA GLU A 433 -14.20 11.25 19.87
C GLU A 433 -13.04 12.24 20.14
N SER A 434 -12.11 12.41 19.20
CA SER A 434 -10.91 13.26 19.33
C SER A 434 -11.04 14.58 18.57
N ASN A 435 -12.23 15.17 18.52
CA ASN A 435 -12.52 16.36 17.73
C ASN A 435 -12.08 17.70 18.36
N THR A 436 -11.56 17.71 19.60
CA THR A 436 -11.13 18.96 20.26
C THR A 436 -9.60 19.08 20.32
N PRO A 437 -9.04 20.30 20.24
CA PRO A 437 -7.62 20.55 20.50
C PRO A 437 -7.11 19.94 21.82
N SER A 438 -7.96 19.98 22.87
CA SER A 438 -7.64 19.47 24.21
C SER A 438 -7.54 17.93 24.30
N THR A 439 -8.14 17.21 23.35
CA THR A 439 -8.04 15.74 23.23
C THR A 439 -6.91 15.35 22.29
N LEU A 440 -6.78 16.00 21.13
CA LEU A 440 -5.64 15.82 20.20
C LEU A 440 -4.27 16.06 20.87
N GLY A 441 -4.19 17.03 21.77
CA GLY A 441 -2.98 17.30 22.57
C GLY A 441 -2.55 16.15 23.50
N ARG A 442 -3.41 15.17 23.81
CA ARG A 442 -3.09 14.02 24.70
C ARG A 442 -2.54 12.82 23.93
N ILE A 443 -2.87 12.72 22.64
CA ILE A 443 -2.53 11.58 21.79
C ILE A 443 -1.03 11.58 21.47
N SER A 444 -0.40 10.41 21.49
CA SER A 444 1.01 10.25 21.13
C SER A 444 1.16 10.15 19.62
N PHE A 445 1.79 11.16 19.03
CA PHE A 445 2.20 11.18 17.62
C PHE A 445 2.97 9.91 17.22
N GLN A 446 3.78 9.36 18.12
CA GLN A 446 4.55 8.14 17.86
C GLN A 446 3.67 6.89 17.78
N THR A 447 2.67 6.73 18.65
CA THR A 447 1.71 5.60 18.58
C THR A 447 0.89 5.65 17.29
N ALA A 448 0.34 6.82 16.94
CA ALA A 448 -0.40 6.98 15.68
C ALA A 448 0.50 6.81 14.44
N GLY A 449 1.76 7.27 14.52
CA GLY A 449 2.77 7.07 13.48
C GLY A 449 3.19 5.61 13.28
N MET A 450 3.30 4.81 14.35
CA MET A 450 3.59 3.37 14.26
C MET A 450 2.45 2.60 13.57
N MET A 451 1.20 2.93 13.88
CA MET A 451 0.03 2.39 13.19
C MET A 451 0.07 2.77 11.70
N LEU A 452 0.25 4.06 11.38
CA LEU A 452 0.30 4.54 10.00
C LEU A 452 1.44 3.92 9.17
N LEU A 453 2.63 3.73 9.76
CA LEU A 453 3.76 3.10 9.10
C LEU A 453 3.44 1.65 8.71
N ALA A 454 2.80 0.88 9.59
CA ALA A 454 2.39 -0.49 9.29
C ALA A 454 1.30 -0.54 8.22
N ASP A 455 0.29 0.33 8.30
CA ASP A 455 -0.78 0.40 7.30
C ASP A 455 -0.24 0.80 5.92
N GLY A 456 0.74 1.70 5.88
CA GLY A 456 1.46 2.10 4.66
C GLY A 456 2.37 1.00 4.09
N LEU A 457 3.03 0.20 4.95
CA LEU A 457 3.78 -0.99 4.54
C LEU A 457 2.84 -2.05 3.92
N VAL A 458 1.69 -2.31 4.55
CA VAL A 458 0.67 -3.22 4.01
C VAL A 458 0.16 -2.73 2.65
N PHE A 459 -0.13 -1.43 2.51
CA PHE A 459 -0.52 -0.82 1.23
C PHE A 459 0.56 -0.97 0.15
N ALA A 460 1.85 -0.78 0.48
CA ALA A 460 2.95 -0.96 -0.46
C ALA A 460 3.07 -2.42 -0.93
N CYS A 461 3.05 -3.38 0.01
CA CYS A 461 3.10 -4.81 -0.30
C CYS A 461 1.89 -5.28 -1.12
N SER A 462 0.67 -4.88 -0.76
CA SER A 462 -0.54 -5.27 -1.48
C SER A 462 -0.61 -4.64 -2.87
N SER A 463 -0.09 -3.41 -3.04
CA SER A 463 0.04 -2.77 -4.35
C SER A 463 1.00 -3.57 -5.25
N ALA A 464 2.20 -3.91 -4.77
CA ALA A 464 3.17 -4.72 -5.52
C ALA A 464 2.61 -6.12 -5.87
N TRP A 465 1.89 -6.76 -4.96
CA TRP A 465 1.18 -8.02 -5.22
C TRP A 465 0.10 -7.86 -6.30
N SER A 466 -0.70 -6.79 -6.24
CA SER A 466 -1.75 -6.53 -7.23
C SER A 466 -1.22 -6.27 -8.64
N LEU A 467 0.02 -5.79 -8.78
CA LEU A 467 0.67 -5.57 -10.09
C LEU A 467 1.31 -6.84 -10.68
N SER A 468 1.49 -7.89 -9.89
CA SER A 468 2.24 -9.10 -10.28
C SER A 468 1.40 -10.38 -10.33
N ALA A 469 0.36 -10.50 -9.49
CA ALA A 469 -0.34 -11.76 -9.26
C ALA A 469 -1.74 -11.82 -9.92
N THR A 470 -1.79 -11.92 -11.25
CA THR A 470 -3.01 -11.95 -12.11
C THR A 470 -4.14 -12.80 -11.53
N ASN A 471 -3.84 -14.03 -11.10
CA ASN A 471 -4.83 -14.99 -10.58
C ASN A 471 -5.49 -14.55 -9.25
N THR A 472 -4.95 -13.53 -8.59
CA THR A 472 -5.46 -12.94 -7.33
C THR A 472 -5.77 -11.45 -7.46
N PHE A 473 -5.75 -10.88 -8.67
CA PHE A 473 -5.84 -9.43 -8.92
C PHE A 473 -7.03 -8.76 -8.22
N LEU A 474 -8.24 -9.31 -8.34
CA LEU A 474 -9.45 -8.69 -7.79
C LEU A 474 -9.49 -8.67 -6.24
N PRO A 475 -9.20 -9.77 -5.52
CA PRO A 475 -8.99 -9.71 -4.07
C PRO A 475 -7.81 -8.80 -3.64
N ALA A 476 -6.73 -8.77 -4.43
CA ALA A 476 -5.59 -7.87 -4.17
C ALA A 476 -5.99 -6.39 -4.24
N LEU A 477 -6.80 -6.01 -5.24
CA LEU A 477 -7.34 -4.67 -5.39
C LEU A 477 -8.17 -4.24 -4.17
N ILE A 478 -9.01 -5.14 -3.65
CA ILE A 478 -9.86 -4.89 -2.48
C ILE A 478 -9.02 -4.71 -1.20
N LEU A 479 -7.99 -5.55 -1.01
CA LEU A 479 -7.02 -5.39 0.08
C LEU A 479 -6.25 -4.07 -0.03
N THR A 480 -5.76 -3.73 -1.22
CA THR A 480 -5.04 -2.48 -1.50
C THR A 480 -5.93 -1.25 -1.28
N PHE A 481 -7.21 -1.31 -1.64
CA PHE A 481 -8.16 -0.24 -1.35
C PHE A 481 -8.38 -0.06 0.17
N ALA A 482 -8.58 -1.15 0.91
CA ALA A 482 -8.72 -1.08 2.37
C ALA A 482 -7.46 -0.52 3.05
N ALA A 483 -6.27 -0.97 2.63
CA ALA A 483 -4.99 -0.47 3.11
C ALA A 483 -4.76 1.00 2.76
N PHE A 484 -5.04 1.41 1.52
CA PHE A 484 -4.99 2.80 1.07
C PHE A 484 -5.89 3.71 1.91
N MET A 485 -7.14 3.29 2.15
CA MET A 485 -8.08 4.07 2.95
C MET A 485 -7.66 4.18 4.43
N SER A 486 -7.10 3.12 5.02
CA SER A 486 -6.52 3.18 6.37
C SER A 486 -5.32 4.13 6.44
N MET A 487 -4.39 4.02 5.48
CA MET A 487 -3.21 4.88 5.37
C MET A 487 -3.60 6.36 5.15
N ALA A 488 -4.50 6.66 4.21
CA ALA A 488 -4.89 8.03 3.88
C ALA A 488 -5.61 8.73 5.05
N ILE A 489 -6.54 8.04 5.71
CA ILE A 489 -7.28 8.59 6.85
C ILE A 489 -6.38 8.68 8.09
N GLY A 490 -5.49 7.69 8.30
CA GLY A 490 -4.46 7.74 9.33
C GLY A 490 -3.47 8.90 9.15
N ALA A 491 -3.04 9.18 7.91
CA ALA A 491 -2.18 10.32 7.60
C ALA A 491 -2.89 11.66 7.84
N GLY A 492 -4.17 11.77 7.50
CA GLY A 492 -5.01 12.93 7.84
C GLY A 492 -5.10 13.16 9.35
N PHE A 493 -5.39 12.12 10.13
CA PHE A 493 -5.44 12.19 11.59
C PHE A 493 -4.07 12.57 12.20
N LEU A 494 -2.99 11.98 11.71
CA LEU A 494 -1.63 12.28 12.14
C LEU A 494 -1.20 13.73 11.81
N SER A 495 -1.70 14.30 10.71
CA SER A 495 -1.51 15.71 10.34
C SER A 495 -2.18 16.66 11.35
N GLU A 496 -3.44 16.37 11.74
CA GLU A 496 -4.12 17.18 12.76
C GLU A 496 -3.46 17.06 14.14
N ILE A 497 -3.02 15.87 14.54
CA ILE A 497 -2.20 15.67 15.75
C ILE A 497 -0.90 16.48 15.65
N TYR A 498 -0.25 16.51 14.48
CA TYR A 498 0.99 17.27 14.27
C TYR A 498 0.80 18.77 14.48
N LYS A 499 -0.20 19.37 13.82
CA LYS A 499 -0.53 20.81 13.92
C LYS A 499 -0.79 21.23 15.36
N HIS A 500 -1.71 20.53 16.04
CA HIS A 500 -2.11 20.86 17.41
C HIS A 500 -0.97 20.72 18.44
N GLN A 501 0.07 19.95 18.13
CA GLN A 501 1.26 19.78 18.97
C GLN A 501 2.43 20.69 18.57
N GLU A 502 2.27 21.61 17.60
CA GLU A 502 3.35 22.52 17.21
C GLU A 502 3.74 23.55 18.29
N PRO A 503 2.80 24.21 19.01
CA PRO A 503 3.17 25.14 20.07
C PRO A 503 3.96 24.48 21.22
N GLU A 504 3.73 23.18 21.47
CA GLU A 504 4.52 22.38 22.40
C GLU A 504 5.97 22.23 21.91
N ARG A 505 6.16 21.79 20.66
CA ARG A 505 7.50 21.60 20.07
C ARG A 505 8.30 22.90 19.96
N ARG A 506 7.66 24.03 19.59
CA ARG A 506 8.31 25.35 19.57
C ARG A 506 8.84 25.73 20.97
N ARG A 507 8.04 25.53 22.03
CA ARG A 507 8.46 25.81 23.42
C ARG A 507 9.59 24.89 23.89
N GLU A 508 9.58 23.61 23.53
CA GLU A 508 10.68 22.69 23.86
C GLU A 508 12.00 23.09 23.18
N GLN A 509 11.94 23.57 21.92
CA GLN A 509 13.10 24.12 21.22
C GLN A 509 13.64 25.40 21.91
N THR A 510 12.76 26.35 22.26
CA THR A 510 13.17 27.55 23.01
C THR A 510 13.85 27.20 24.33
N ARG A 511 13.28 26.27 25.11
CA ARG A 511 13.86 25.82 26.38
C ARG A 511 15.25 25.19 26.20
N ASN A 512 15.41 24.33 25.19
CA ASN A 512 16.70 23.67 24.95
C ASN A 512 17.77 24.61 24.38
N ASN A 513 17.36 25.71 23.73
CA ASN A 513 18.26 26.73 23.18
C ASN A 513 18.62 27.84 24.20
N THR A 514 18.06 27.82 25.41
CA THR A 514 18.35 28.82 26.45
C THR A 514 19.49 28.32 27.36
N PRO A 515 20.68 28.95 27.37
CA PRO A 515 21.76 28.55 28.26
C PRO A 515 21.38 28.84 29.72
N ALA A 516 21.64 27.89 30.62
CA ALA A 516 21.34 28.06 32.03
C ALA A 516 22.20 29.18 32.67
N PRO A 517 21.62 30.04 33.53
CA PRO A 517 22.37 31.11 34.18
C PRO A 517 23.46 30.53 35.10
N SER A 518 24.67 31.07 34.98
CA SER A 518 25.82 30.64 35.77
C SER A 518 25.65 31.03 37.24
N ARG A 519 25.61 30.04 38.13
CA ARG A 519 25.64 30.26 39.59
C ARG A 519 27.02 30.80 40.00
N THR A 520 27.15 32.12 40.07
CA THR A 520 28.31 32.82 40.61
C THR A 520 28.39 32.62 42.13
N GLY A 521 29.22 31.65 42.56
CA GLY A 521 29.67 31.58 43.95
C GLY A 521 30.62 32.74 44.26
N PRO A 522 30.66 33.25 45.51
CA PRO A 522 31.54 34.36 45.89
C PRO A 522 33.01 33.90 45.88
N GLY A 523 33.84 34.54 45.05
CA GLY A 523 35.27 34.27 44.96
C GLY A 523 36.10 35.13 45.93
N PRO A 524 37.17 34.58 46.55
CA PRO A 524 38.14 35.36 47.34
C PRO A 524 39.06 36.23 46.44
N PRO A 525 39.76 37.24 47.01
CA PRO A 525 40.37 38.34 46.25
C PRO A 525 41.70 38.01 45.54
N ALA A 526 42.12 38.94 44.67
CA ALA A 526 43.14 38.76 43.65
C ALA A 526 44.61 39.01 44.10
N ALA A 527 45.54 38.55 43.26
CA ALA A 527 46.96 38.96 43.22
C ALA A 527 47.42 39.11 41.74
N GLY A 528 48.59 39.73 41.52
CA GLY A 528 49.13 40.09 40.19
C GLY A 528 49.59 38.90 39.31
N THR A 529 50.24 39.10 38.17
CA THR A 529 51.05 40.23 37.64
C THR A 529 51.06 40.15 36.10
N ALA A 530 50.83 41.22 35.32
CA ALA A 530 51.78 42.26 34.84
C ALA A 530 52.69 41.85 33.65
N ALA A 531 53.04 42.84 32.78
CA ALA A 531 53.90 42.77 31.57
C ALA A 531 53.36 41.92 30.37
N ALA A 532 53.71 42.19 29.10
CA ALA A 532 54.35 43.34 28.42
C ALA A 532 53.94 43.32 26.91
N THR A 533 53.61 44.43 26.21
CA THR A 533 54.53 45.35 25.46
C THR A 533 55.20 44.63 24.25
N THR A 534 55.16 45.07 22.97
CA THR A 534 55.20 46.45 22.42
C THR A 534 54.85 46.55 20.91
N THR A 535 54.81 47.80 20.39
CA THR A 535 55.23 48.29 19.03
C THR A 535 54.30 48.09 17.80
N SER A 536 54.18 49.04 16.84
CA SER A 536 54.70 50.43 16.75
C SER A 536 54.18 51.25 15.54
N VAL A 537 54.11 52.60 15.68
CA VAL A 537 54.50 53.64 14.66
C VAL A 537 53.55 53.78 13.42
N SER A 538 53.24 54.98 12.85
CA SER A 538 53.83 56.34 12.93
C SER A 538 52.86 57.53 12.64
N THR A 539 53.22 58.73 13.15
CA THR A 539 53.18 60.12 12.59
C THR A 539 52.22 60.56 11.44
N SER A 540 51.74 61.82 11.35
CA SER A 540 51.79 63.03 12.23
C SER A 540 51.04 64.26 11.63
N THR A 541 51.02 65.40 12.38
CA THR A 541 51.00 66.83 11.91
C THR A 541 49.75 67.35 11.15
N THR A 542 49.14 68.53 11.39
CA THR A 542 49.37 69.75 12.25
C THR A 542 48.01 70.51 12.39
N ALA A 543 47.74 71.64 13.08
CA ALA A 543 48.47 72.64 13.89
C ALA A 543 47.52 73.38 14.90
N THR A 544 48.03 74.36 15.66
CA THR A 544 47.34 75.35 16.56
C THR A 544 48.16 76.68 16.51
N PRO A 545 47.96 77.80 17.28
CA PRO A 545 47.07 78.16 18.43
C PRO A 545 46.35 79.54 18.18
N PRO A 546 46.17 80.55 19.08
CA PRO A 546 46.18 80.64 20.57
C PRO A 546 45.07 81.50 21.28
N GLY A 547 44.67 81.09 22.49
CA GLY A 547 44.34 81.98 23.64
C GLY A 547 42.93 82.64 23.73
N ASN A 548 42.42 83.02 24.92
CA ASN A 548 42.83 82.69 26.31
C ASN A 548 41.61 82.91 27.32
N PRO A 549 41.73 82.67 28.65
CA PRO A 549 40.70 81.95 29.47
C PRO A 549 39.81 82.89 30.37
N PRO A 550 39.09 82.48 31.47
CA PRO A 550 38.93 81.17 32.16
C PRO A 550 37.51 80.80 32.73
N VAL A 551 37.46 79.76 33.61
CA VAL A 551 36.40 79.36 34.59
C VAL A 551 35.08 78.69 34.05
N PRO A 552 34.19 78.04 34.85
CA PRO A 552 34.15 76.56 34.87
C PRO A 552 32.80 75.86 34.57
N THR A 553 32.89 74.54 34.46
CA THR A 553 31.91 73.51 34.09
C THR A 553 30.55 73.49 34.80
N ILE A 554 29.46 73.46 34.00
CA ILE A 554 28.28 72.57 34.19
C ILE A 554 27.89 72.04 32.80
N THR A 555 27.70 70.73 32.64
CA THR A 555 27.40 70.11 31.34
C THR A 555 25.91 69.87 31.15
N THR A 556 25.29 70.56 30.19
CA THR A 556 23.94 70.27 29.69
C THR A 556 24.01 69.65 28.29
N THR A 557 23.04 68.78 27.96
CA THR A 557 22.84 68.27 26.59
C THR A 557 21.34 68.33 26.21
N PRO A 558 20.99 68.48 24.92
CA PRO A 558 19.73 69.14 24.53
C PRO A 558 18.53 68.19 24.30
N ALA A 559 17.35 68.80 24.14
CA ALA A 559 16.06 68.12 24.03
C ALA A 559 15.82 67.37 22.70
N ARG A 560 14.84 66.45 22.73
CA ARG A 560 14.34 65.68 21.58
C ARG A 560 12.96 66.21 21.13
N PRO A 561 12.64 66.27 19.81
CA PRO A 561 11.33 66.68 19.30
C PRO A 561 10.19 65.68 19.65
N PRO A 562 8.92 66.11 19.57
CA PRO A 562 7.77 65.37 20.10
C PRO A 562 7.38 64.12 19.30
N THR A 563 6.71 63.19 19.97
CA THR A 563 6.18 61.93 19.41
C THR A 563 4.74 62.09 18.88
N PRO A 564 4.39 61.46 17.75
CA PRO A 564 3.00 61.34 17.29
C PRO A 564 2.16 60.42 18.22
N PRO A 565 0.81 60.47 18.14
CA PRO A 565 -0.06 59.70 19.03
C PRO A 565 0.01 58.19 18.76
N ILE A 566 -0.17 57.41 19.83
CA ILE A 566 -0.28 55.94 19.78
C ILE A 566 -1.71 55.56 19.41
N ILE A 567 -1.88 54.83 18.32
CA ILE A 567 -3.12 54.10 18.00
C ILE A 567 -2.99 52.68 18.56
N ILE A 568 -4.01 52.21 19.26
CA ILE A 568 -4.08 50.84 19.80
C ILE A 568 -4.79 49.97 18.75
N PRO A 569 -4.14 48.94 18.17
CA PRO A 569 -4.84 47.96 17.34
C PRO A 569 -5.63 46.99 18.23
N SER A 570 -6.86 46.69 17.81
CA SER A 570 -7.71 45.63 18.39
C SER A 570 -7.41 44.27 17.76
N ASP A 571 -7.78 43.17 18.43
CA ASP A 571 -7.50 41.77 18.03
C ASP A 571 -8.24 41.28 16.75
N GLN A 572 -8.07 41.97 15.60
CA GLN A 572 -8.63 41.58 14.30
C GLN A 572 -7.69 41.92 13.12
N ASP A 573 -6.58 41.19 13.00
CA ASP A 573 -5.70 41.20 11.81
C ASP A 573 -5.42 39.76 11.34
N ILE A 574 -6.34 39.19 10.56
CA ILE A 574 -6.16 37.87 9.91
C ILE A 574 -5.41 37.99 8.57
N ASP A 575 -5.41 39.17 7.95
CA ASP A 575 -4.95 39.35 6.57
C ASP A 575 -3.40 39.38 6.43
N ALA A 576 -2.66 39.48 7.54
CA ALA A 576 -1.20 39.43 7.54
C ALA A 576 -0.63 38.06 7.11
N GLU A 577 -1.28 36.95 7.47
CA GLU A 577 -0.83 35.59 7.08
C GLU A 577 -1.04 35.31 5.59
N ILE A 578 -1.94 36.05 4.92
CA ILE A 578 -2.22 35.87 3.50
C ILE A 578 -1.05 36.36 2.65
N ALA A 579 -0.44 37.50 3.01
CA ALA A 579 0.69 38.07 2.27
C ALA A 579 1.93 37.15 2.27
N GLU A 580 2.30 36.58 3.42
CA GLU A 580 3.48 35.71 3.53
C GLU A 580 3.27 34.34 2.85
N ASN A 581 2.05 33.80 2.85
CA ASN A 581 1.73 32.56 2.12
C ASN A 581 1.70 32.76 0.60
N THR A 582 1.24 33.91 0.09
CA THR A 582 1.29 34.22 -1.36
C THR A 582 2.72 34.34 -1.88
N ALA A 583 3.68 34.76 -1.06
CA ALA A 583 5.09 34.81 -1.44
C ALA A 583 5.78 33.44 -1.56
N ASN A 584 5.25 32.40 -0.90
CA ASN A 584 5.89 31.08 -0.79
C ASN A 584 5.41 30.02 -1.79
N SER A 585 4.43 30.31 -2.65
CA SER A 585 3.88 29.31 -3.59
C SER A 585 4.72 29.07 -4.86
N ASN A 586 5.60 30.01 -5.24
CA ASN A 586 6.32 29.99 -6.52
C ASN A 586 7.81 29.62 -6.37
N THR A 587 8.10 28.38 -5.99
CA THR A 587 9.46 27.81 -6.09
C THR A 587 9.47 26.47 -6.82
N ASN A 588 9.24 26.48 -8.13
CA ASN A 588 9.51 25.31 -8.98
C ASN A 588 9.77 25.62 -10.48
N ASN A 589 10.51 26.70 -10.77
CA ASN A 589 11.31 26.74 -12.00
C ASN A 589 12.54 27.63 -11.82
N ILE A 590 13.72 27.16 -12.25
CA ILE A 590 14.98 27.92 -12.24
C ILE A 590 15.64 27.75 -13.61
N ASN A 591 15.50 28.79 -14.44
CA ASN A 591 16.45 29.28 -15.44
C ASN A 591 15.68 30.05 -16.52
N TYR A 592 15.90 31.37 -16.64
CA TYR A 592 16.26 32.05 -17.90
C TYR A 592 16.42 33.56 -17.69
N ILE A 593 17.65 34.04 -17.91
CA ILE A 593 18.09 35.41 -18.33
C ILE A 593 17.57 36.64 -17.56
N ALA A 594 18.50 37.54 -17.23
CA ALA A 594 18.21 38.88 -16.71
C ALA A 594 18.46 39.98 -17.77
N ALA A 595 17.55 40.94 -17.89
CA ALA A 595 17.78 42.31 -18.39
C ALA A 595 16.51 43.17 -18.21
N GLY A 596 16.65 44.48 -17.97
CA GLY A 596 15.54 45.45 -18.04
C GLY A 596 15.46 46.46 -16.89
N ALA A 597 15.39 47.75 -17.23
CA ALA A 597 15.23 48.89 -16.31
C ALA A 597 13.71 49.14 -16.00
N ALA A 598 13.29 50.06 -15.11
CA ALA A 598 14.00 51.20 -14.55
C ALA A 598 13.50 51.70 -13.17
N ALA A 599 14.43 52.34 -12.45
CA ALA A 599 14.33 53.41 -11.45
C ALA A 599 12.99 53.77 -10.75
N LEU A 600 13.04 53.77 -9.41
CA LEU A 600 12.80 54.95 -8.55
C LEU A 600 13.60 54.78 -7.22
N PRO A 601 14.22 55.84 -6.64
CA PRO A 601 15.04 55.71 -5.44
C PRO A 601 14.27 55.93 -4.13
N LEU A 602 14.57 55.12 -3.11
CA LEU A 602 14.21 55.35 -1.71
C LEU A 602 15.47 55.59 -0.86
N PRO A 603 15.38 56.32 0.27
CA PRO A 603 16.54 56.90 0.94
C PRO A 603 17.43 55.87 1.64
N ILE A 604 18.74 56.04 1.48
CA ILE A 604 19.77 55.26 2.17
C ILE A 604 19.72 55.57 3.67
N THR A 605 19.40 54.57 4.48
CA THR A 605 19.57 54.62 5.94
C THR A 605 20.63 53.58 6.31
N THR A 606 21.57 53.93 7.19
CA THR A 606 22.73 53.07 7.51
C THR A 606 22.31 51.83 8.31
N PRO A 607 22.90 50.65 8.04
CA PRO A 607 22.53 49.41 8.73
C PRO A 607 23.01 49.44 10.20
N ASN A 608 22.07 49.27 11.12
CA ASN A 608 22.37 49.12 12.55
C ASN A 608 22.95 47.70 12.80
N PRO A 609 24.21 47.56 13.28
CA PRO A 609 24.89 46.27 13.36
C PRO A 609 24.21 45.25 14.30
N ASN A 610 23.36 45.70 15.22
CA ASN A 610 22.67 44.80 16.16
C ASN A 610 21.44 44.08 15.57
N ALA A 611 21.03 44.39 14.33
CA ALA A 611 19.90 43.72 13.67
C ALA A 611 20.16 42.23 13.34
N ALA A 612 21.43 41.80 13.27
CA ALA A 612 21.82 40.44 12.89
C ALA A 612 21.45 39.35 13.91
N ALA A 613 20.98 39.71 15.12
CA ALA A 613 20.69 38.76 16.20
C ALA A 613 19.25 38.19 16.18
N MET A 614 18.31 38.79 15.45
CA MET A 614 16.86 38.47 15.57
C MET A 614 16.25 37.69 14.40
N THR A 615 17.05 37.23 13.43
CA THR A 615 16.55 36.49 12.25
C THR A 615 16.62 34.96 12.37
N ASN A 616 17.27 34.42 13.41
CA ASN A 616 17.42 32.97 13.63
C ASN A 616 16.22 32.34 14.37
N ALA A 617 15.01 32.56 13.87
CA ALA A 617 13.85 31.75 14.25
C ALA A 617 14.03 30.31 13.68
N PRO A 618 13.99 29.25 14.50
CA PRO A 618 14.19 27.89 14.01
C PRO A 618 13.05 27.47 13.09
N ARG A 619 13.35 27.19 11.82
CA ARG A 619 12.37 26.71 10.83
C ARG A 619 11.76 25.38 11.29
N VAL A 620 10.51 25.41 11.72
CA VAL A 620 9.74 24.20 12.05
C VAL A 620 9.53 23.38 10.78
N GLY A 621 9.76 22.06 10.86
CA GLY A 621 9.58 21.16 9.72
C GLY A 621 8.11 21.10 9.29
N THR A 622 7.84 21.36 8.01
CA THR A 622 6.51 21.15 7.41
C THR A 622 6.15 19.66 7.45
N PHE A 623 4.86 19.35 7.56
CA PHE A 623 4.37 17.96 7.68
C PHE A 623 4.89 17.04 6.55
N ALA A 624 5.04 17.56 5.33
CA ALA A 624 5.61 16.85 4.19
C ALA A 624 7.05 16.30 4.44
N SER A 625 7.87 16.98 5.24
CA SER A 625 9.20 16.49 5.61
C SER A 625 9.15 15.23 6.50
N ILE A 626 8.08 15.10 7.28
CA ILE A 626 7.82 13.94 8.13
C ILE A 626 7.22 12.81 7.31
N THR A 627 6.30 13.09 6.37
CA THR A 627 5.81 12.10 5.40
C THR A 627 6.97 11.48 4.62
N GLY A 628 7.92 12.27 4.13
CA GLY A 628 9.13 11.76 3.48
C GLY A 628 9.99 10.88 4.39
N THR A 629 10.02 11.17 5.70
CA THR A 629 10.72 10.35 6.70
C THR A 629 10.02 9.00 6.92
N PHE A 630 8.68 8.98 6.98
CA PHE A 630 7.90 7.73 7.06
C PHE A 630 8.08 6.86 5.81
N VAL A 631 8.08 7.46 4.61
CA VAL A 631 8.30 6.73 3.35
C VAL A 631 9.72 6.15 3.29
N LEU A 632 10.76 6.92 3.62
CA LEU A 632 12.14 6.41 3.66
C LEU A 632 12.32 5.30 4.71
N LEU A 633 11.70 5.41 5.88
CA LEU A 633 11.71 4.37 6.90
C LEU A 633 10.98 3.10 6.44
N GLY A 634 9.83 3.24 5.78
CA GLY A 634 9.09 2.12 5.19
C GLY A 634 9.90 1.39 4.11
N ILE A 635 10.51 2.14 3.17
CA ILE A 635 11.40 1.58 2.15
C ILE A 635 12.60 0.88 2.80
N GLY A 636 13.21 1.46 3.84
CA GLY A 636 14.30 0.83 4.58
C GLY A 636 13.89 -0.49 5.25
N ILE A 637 12.69 -0.56 5.84
CA ILE A 637 12.14 -1.79 6.43
C ILE A 637 11.87 -2.84 5.34
N LEU A 638 11.28 -2.46 4.19
CA LEU A 638 11.04 -3.36 3.07
C LEU A 638 12.35 -3.94 2.52
N LEU A 639 13.35 -3.09 2.25
CA LEU A 639 14.67 -3.52 1.76
C LEU A 639 15.36 -4.46 2.75
N LEU A 640 15.36 -4.13 4.05
CA LEU A 640 15.92 -5.04 5.08
C LEU A 640 15.15 -6.35 5.19
N THR A 641 13.82 -6.34 4.99
CA THR A 641 13.00 -7.55 5.00
C THR A 641 13.31 -8.45 3.79
N THR A 642 13.43 -7.88 2.59
CA THR A 642 13.88 -8.63 1.40
C THR A 642 15.30 -9.15 1.57
N MET A 643 16.23 -8.34 2.10
CA MET A 643 17.60 -8.78 2.42
C MET A 643 17.62 -9.90 3.46
N SER A 644 16.65 -9.95 4.38
CA SER A 644 16.56 -11.02 5.40
C SER A 644 16.21 -12.39 4.81
N LEU A 645 15.73 -12.48 3.57
CA LEU A 645 15.41 -13.75 2.92
C LEU A 645 16.66 -14.62 2.71
N SER A 646 17.80 -13.99 2.41
CA SER A 646 19.11 -14.66 2.28
C SER A 646 19.90 -14.77 3.59
N TRP A 647 19.28 -14.43 4.74
CA TRP A 647 19.91 -14.61 6.04
C TRP A 647 19.71 -16.05 6.56
N PRO A 648 20.62 -16.54 7.42
CA PRO A 648 20.48 -17.85 8.07
C PRO A 648 19.10 -18.02 8.73
N PRO A 649 18.44 -19.20 8.67
CA PRO A 649 17.07 -19.37 9.13
C PRO A 649 16.80 -18.84 10.55
N HIS A 650 17.70 -19.07 11.49
CA HIS A 650 17.60 -18.55 12.87
C HIS A 650 17.73 -17.01 12.95
N ALA A 651 18.60 -16.40 12.14
CA ALA A 651 18.77 -14.94 12.10
C ALA A 651 17.59 -14.26 11.41
N ARG A 652 17.06 -14.85 10.33
CA ARG A 652 15.83 -14.46 9.65
C ARG A 652 14.63 -14.53 10.60
N SER A 653 14.47 -15.64 11.31
CA SER A 653 13.43 -15.82 12.34
C SER A 653 13.55 -14.78 13.47
N LEU A 654 14.75 -14.58 14.01
CA LEU A 654 15.00 -13.56 15.06
C LEU A 654 14.65 -12.15 14.57
N PHE A 655 14.98 -11.80 13.32
CA PHE A 655 14.61 -10.52 12.71
C PHE A 655 13.08 -10.34 12.65
N PHE A 656 12.34 -11.33 12.16
CA PHE A 656 10.88 -11.26 12.11
C PHE A 656 10.24 -11.16 13.51
N HIS A 657 10.76 -11.91 14.49
CA HIS A 657 10.31 -11.80 15.89
C HIS A 657 10.57 -10.42 16.49
N LEU A 658 11.76 -9.83 16.27
CA LEU A 658 12.09 -8.49 16.72
C LEU A 658 11.25 -7.41 16.04
N LEU A 659 10.96 -7.56 14.74
CA LEU A 659 10.09 -6.66 13.98
C LEU A 659 8.65 -6.73 14.49
N ALA A 660 8.12 -7.94 14.72
CA ALA A 660 6.80 -8.17 15.30
C ALA A 660 6.68 -7.57 16.71
N PHE A 661 7.66 -7.81 17.58
CA PHE A 661 7.70 -7.24 18.94
C PHE A 661 7.78 -5.70 18.91
N THR A 662 8.59 -5.13 18.02
CA THR A 662 8.74 -3.67 17.87
C THR A 662 7.42 -3.03 17.41
N TYR A 663 6.72 -3.63 16.45
CA TYR A 663 5.41 -3.18 16.00
C TYR A 663 4.33 -3.33 17.09
N LEU A 664 4.25 -4.49 17.74
CA LEU A 664 3.27 -4.77 18.80
C LEU A 664 3.55 -4.01 20.12
N SER A 665 4.65 -3.26 20.20
CA SER A 665 4.93 -2.26 21.25
C SER A 665 4.18 -0.92 21.06
N LEU A 666 3.19 -0.86 20.17
CA LEU A 666 2.48 0.35 19.72
C LEU A 666 1.91 1.27 20.83
N TRP A 667 1.60 0.75 22.01
CA TRP A 667 1.06 1.55 23.13
C TRP A 667 2.15 2.13 24.03
N THR A 668 3.37 1.61 23.97
CA THR A 668 4.52 2.07 24.77
C THR A 668 4.79 3.59 24.61
N PRO A 669 4.72 4.20 23.40
CA PRO A 669 4.83 5.65 23.25
C PRO A 669 3.66 6.45 23.85
N GLN A 670 2.46 5.87 23.97
CA GLN A 670 1.33 6.51 24.67
C GLN A 670 1.49 6.41 26.19
N ILE A 671 1.90 5.25 26.71
CA ILE A 671 2.26 5.06 28.12
C ILE A 671 3.29 6.12 28.54
N ARG A 672 4.35 6.31 27.73
CA ARG A 672 5.36 7.35 27.94
C ARG A 672 4.78 8.78 27.92
N ARG A 673 3.93 9.13 26.94
CA ARG A 673 3.35 10.48 26.85
C ARG A 673 2.42 10.77 28.03
N ASN A 674 1.64 9.79 28.49
CA ASN A 674 0.80 9.91 29.68
C ASN A 674 1.62 10.27 30.92
N VAL A 675 2.72 9.54 31.19
CA VAL A 675 3.65 9.82 32.30
C VAL A 675 4.16 11.26 32.25
N TRP A 676 4.69 11.67 31.10
CA TRP A 676 5.30 12.99 30.90
C TRP A 676 4.28 14.12 31.08
N ARG A 677 3.16 14.07 30.35
CA ARG A 677 2.12 15.11 30.34
C ARG A 677 1.14 15.06 31.51
N ASN A 678 1.25 14.05 32.39
CA ASN A 678 0.27 13.72 33.41
C ASN A 678 -1.18 13.56 32.87
N SER A 679 -1.32 13.11 31.62
CA SER A 679 -2.59 13.06 30.91
C SER A 679 -3.29 11.69 31.02
N ARG A 680 -4.58 11.70 31.39
CA ARG A 680 -5.48 10.52 31.34
C ARG A 680 -6.36 10.56 30.09
N ARG A 681 -6.86 9.40 29.68
CA ARG A 681 -7.85 9.19 28.59
C ARG A 681 -7.47 9.90 27.27
N ALA A 682 -6.36 9.47 26.68
CA ALA A 682 -5.92 9.92 25.36
C ALA A 682 -6.64 9.21 24.20
N PHE A 683 -6.98 7.93 24.39
CA PHE A 683 -7.72 7.09 23.44
C PHE A 683 -8.93 6.45 24.14
N ALA A 684 -9.92 6.04 23.35
CA ALA A 684 -11.09 5.32 23.82
C ALA A 684 -10.75 3.85 24.13
N TRP A 685 -11.30 3.29 25.20
CA TRP A 685 -11.11 1.86 25.53
C TRP A 685 -11.55 0.91 24.40
N ARG A 686 -12.62 1.28 23.66
CA ARG A 686 -13.08 0.56 22.47
C ARG A 686 -12.05 0.55 21.33
N PHE A 687 -11.38 1.69 21.10
CA PHE A 687 -10.30 1.80 20.12
C PHE A 687 -9.05 1.03 20.57
N MET A 688 -8.63 1.20 21.82
CA MET A 688 -7.40 0.56 22.33
C MET A 688 -7.48 -0.97 22.31
N VAL A 689 -8.55 -1.56 22.86
CA VAL A 689 -8.74 -3.02 22.85
C VAL A 689 -8.99 -3.52 21.42
N GLY A 690 -9.85 -2.85 20.65
CA GLY A 690 -10.18 -3.27 19.29
C GLY A 690 -9.00 -3.24 18.31
N GLN A 691 -8.17 -2.18 18.34
CA GLN A 691 -6.93 -2.13 17.56
C GLN A 691 -5.94 -3.20 18.00
N SER A 692 -5.81 -3.44 19.31
CA SER A 692 -4.89 -4.46 19.83
C SER A 692 -5.25 -5.87 19.33
N VAL A 693 -6.54 -6.23 19.39
CA VAL A 693 -7.03 -7.52 18.88
C VAL A 693 -6.87 -7.59 17.35
N LEU A 694 -7.37 -6.60 16.60
CA LEU A 694 -7.35 -6.63 15.14
C LEU A 694 -5.93 -6.56 14.54
N ARG A 695 -4.95 -5.96 15.25
CA ARG A 695 -3.54 -5.94 14.83
C ARG A 695 -2.76 -7.18 15.26
N LEU A 696 -3.29 -8.00 16.16
CA LEU A 696 -2.77 -9.34 16.46
C LEU A 696 -3.25 -10.42 15.46
N VAL A 697 -4.42 -10.27 14.82
CA VAL A 697 -4.98 -11.29 13.90
C VAL A 697 -4.01 -11.74 12.79
N PRO A 698 -3.28 -10.85 12.08
CA PRO A 698 -2.33 -11.29 11.05
C PRO A 698 -1.16 -12.10 11.60
N PHE A 699 -0.75 -11.86 12.86
CA PHE A 699 0.30 -12.63 13.53
C PHE A 699 -0.26 -13.96 14.05
N ALA A 700 -1.49 -13.98 14.54
CA ALA A 700 -2.18 -15.20 14.94
C ALA A 700 -2.28 -16.21 13.78
N TYR A 701 -2.53 -15.72 12.57
CA TYR A 701 -2.50 -16.55 11.36
C TYR A 701 -1.12 -17.21 11.15
N PHE A 702 -0.05 -16.44 10.95
CA PHE A 702 1.27 -17.01 10.64
C PHE A 702 1.92 -17.81 11.79
N TYR A 703 1.54 -17.56 13.05
CA TYR A 703 2.15 -18.25 14.20
C TYR A 703 1.32 -19.43 14.73
N LEU A 704 0.05 -19.58 14.34
CA LEU A 704 -0.84 -20.66 14.82
C LEU A 704 -1.44 -21.52 13.70
N ASP A 705 -1.59 -21.01 12.47
CA ASP A 705 -2.12 -21.79 11.35
C ASP A 705 -1.00 -22.60 10.67
N THR A 706 -1.01 -23.90 10.89
CA THR A 706 -0.10 -24.86 10.22
C THR A 706 -0.35 -24.94 8.71
N ASP A 707 -1.54 -24.54 8.25
CA ASP A 707 -1.99 -24.57 6.86
C ASP A 707 -1.82 -23.20 6.16
N ASN A 708 -0.98 -22.31 6.71
CA ASN A 708 -0.79 -20.96 6.18
C ASN A 708 -0.24 -20.96 4.73
N VAL A 709 -0.71 -20.00 3.95
CA VAL A 709 -0.42 -19.83 2.49
C VAL A 709 1.07 -19.70 2.13
N LEU A 710 1.94 -19.40 3.11
CA LEU A 710 3.38 -19.27 2.89
C LEU A 710 4.19 -20.48 3.39
N PHE A 711 3.54 -21.51 3.94
CA PHE A 711 4.17 -22.71 4.52
C PHE A 711 5.26 -22.38 5.56
N VAL A 712 5.01 -21.35 6.38
CA VAL A 712 5.92 -20.89 7.46
C VAL A 712 5.72 -21.73 8.72
N ASP A 713 6.81 -22.13 9.38
CA ASP A 713 6.80 -22.84 10.66
C ASP A 713 6.06 -22.04 11.75
N THR A 714 5.19 -22.73 12.51
CA THR A 714 4.39 -22.11 13.58
C THR A 714 5.12 -22.10 14.93
N ASP A 715 5.12 -20.94 15.61
CA ASP A 715 5.59 -20.83 17.00
C ASP A 715 4.47 -20.27 17.91
N PRO A 716 3.66 -21.15 18.53
CA PRO A 716 2.62 -20.72 19.46
C PRO A 716 3.18 -20.12 20.75
N VAL A 717 4.43 -20.40 21.12
CA VAL A 717 5.07 -19.87 22.35
C VAL A 717 5.46 -18.42 22.13
N ALA A 718 6.10 -18.10 21.01
CA ALA A 718 6.39 -16.72 20.62
C ALA A 718 5.10 -15.90 20.47
N PHE A 719 4.04 -16.46 19.89
CA PHE A 719 2.74 -15.77 19.81
C PHE A 719 2.15 -15.47 21.20
N LEU A 720 2.19 -16.43 22.14
CA LEU A 720 1.73 -16.19 23.50
C LEU A 720 2.53 -15.08 24.21
N VAL A 721 3.84 -14.99 23.97
CA VAL A 721 4.68 -13.88 24.48
C VAL A 721 4.26 -12.54 23.86
N LEU A 722 3.99 -12.48 22.56
CA LEU A 722 3.51 -11.27 21.89
C LEU A 722 2.13 -10.83 22.40
N VAL A 723 1.19 -11.76 22.59
CA VAL A 723 -0.14 -11.49 23.18
C VAL A 723 0.00 -10.96 24.61
N ALA A 724 0.81 -11.62 25.45
CA ALA A 724 1.07 -11.19 26.82
C ALA A 724 1.71 -9.79 26.89
N TRP A 725 2.60 -9.46 25.95
CA TRP A 725 3.22 -8.13 25.84
C TRP A 725 2.22 -7.03 25.46
N VAL A 726 1.31 -7.30 24.52
CA VAL A 726 0.21 -6.37 24.17
C VAL A 726 -0.73 -6.18 25.36
N TRP A 727 -1.09 -7.25 26.07
CA TRP A 727 -1.96 -7.16 27.25
C TRP A 727 -1.30 -6.43 28.42
N CYS A 728 0.00 -6.63 28.65
CA CYS A 728 0.77 -5.90 29.65
C CYS A 728 0.70 -4.38 29.42
N GLN A 729 0.86 -3.92 28.18
CA GLN A 729 0.71 -2.50 27.83
C GLN A 729 -0.70 -1.97 28.11
N LEU A 730 -1.76 -2.74 27.78
CA LEU A 730 -3.14 -2.36 28.09
C LEU A 730 -3.43 -2.29 29.60
N VAL A 731 -2.87 -3.22 30.39
CA VAL A 731 -2.98 -3.20 31.86
C VAL A 731 -2.27 -1.98 32.44
N VAL A 732 -1.09 -1.61 31.95
CA VAL A 732 -0.40 -0.37 32.36
C VAL A 732 -1.25 0.86 32.01
N LEU A 733 -1.85 0.93 30.83
CA LEU A 733 -2.79 2.02 30.47
C LEU A 733 -4.02 2.06 31.38
N ALA A 734 -4.54 0.92 31.82
CA ALA A 734 -5.68 0.86 32.75
C ALA A 734 -5.31 1.38 34.14
N VAL A 735 -4.12 1.01 34.65
CA VAL A 735 -3.55 1.54 35.90
C VAL A 735 -3.34 3.06 35.80
N GLN A 736 -2.89 3.58 34.64
CA GLN A 736 -2.74 5.01 34.41
C GLN A 736 -4.08 5.79 34.35
N ASP A 737 -5.17 5.18 33.88
CA ASP A 737 -6.51 5.81 33.88
C ASP A 737 -7.11 5.84 35.29
N VAL A 738 -6.93 4.77 36.08
CA VAL A 738 -7.49 4.64 37.45
C VAL A 738 -6.63 5.33 38.51
N LEU A 739 -5.39 4.85 38.75
CA LEU A 739 -4.53 5.37 39.81
C LEU A 739 -3.83 6.66 39.39
N GLY A 740 -3.44 6.74 38.12
CA GLY A 740 -2.96 7.97 37.48
C GLY A 740 -1.65 7.79 36.72
N PRO A 741 -1.31 8.69 35.77
CA PRO A 741 -0.19 8.48 34.87
C PRO A 741 1.19 8.44 35.53
N ARG A 742 1.30 9.00 36.73
CA ARG A 742 2.53 9.10 37.52
C ARG A 742 2.60 8.13 38.71
N PHE A 743 1.62 7.21 38.85
CA PHE A 743 1.58 6.23 39.93
C PHE A 743 2.82 5.31 39.91
N GLY A 744 3.42 5.06 41.08
CA GLY A 744 4.55 4.15 41.25
C GLY A 744 5.91 4.64 40.72
N LEU A 745 6.02 5.88 40.26
CA LEU A 745 7.26 6.41 39.65
C LEU A 745 7.91 7.50 40.53
N PRO A 746 9.26 7.50 40.71
CA PRO A 746 9.95 8.55 41.46
C PRO A 746 9.84 9.93 40.80
N SER A 747 9.53 10.97 41.58
CA SER A 747 9.40 12.35 41.11
C SER A 747 10.64 12.87 40.37
N ARG A 748 11.85 12.38 40.73
CA ARG A 748 13.12 12.71 40.06
C ARG A 748 13.24 12.20 38.62
N TRP A 749 12.36 11.32 38.15
CA TRP A 749 12.36 10.78 36.78
C TRP A 749 11.39 11.53 35.85
N MET A 750 10.85 12.67 36.31
CA MET A 750 9.73 13.37 35.67
C MET A 750 10.02 14.87 35.54
N PRO A 751 9.56 15.54 34.47
CA PRO A 751 9.44 16.99 34.49
C PRO A 751 8.30 17.42 35.43
N ASP A 752 8.43 18.60 36.02
CA ASP A 752 7.37 19.20 36.82
C ASP A 752 6.08 19.41 36.02
N VAL A 753 4.94 19.49 36.71
CA VAL A 753 3.64 19.67 36.07
C VAL A 753 3.52 21.12 35.60
N TRP A 754 3.13 21.32 34.33
CA TRP A 754 2.90 22.67 33.80
C TRP A 754 1.64 23.28 34.43
N GLU A 755 1.83 24.18 35.38
CA GLU A 755 0.78 24.94 36.04
C GLU A 755 0.36 26.12 35.15
N TYR A 756 -0.93 26.20 34.79
CA TYR A 756 -1.44 27.23 33.89
C TYR A 756 -1.62 28.60 34.57
N HIS A 757 -1.54 28.62 35.91
CA HIS A 757 -1.69 29.80 36.77
C HIS A 757 -0.54 29.82 37.78
N PRO A 758 0.71 30.08 37.36
CA PRO A 758 1.81 30.21 38.29
C PRO A 758 1.51 31.34 39.27
N VAL A 759 1.50 31.04 40.57
CA VAL A 759 1.34 32.05 41.61
C VAL A 759 2.59 32.91 41.65
N LEU A 760 2.52 34.08 41.01
CA LEU A 760 3.60 35.07 40.99
C LEU A 760 3.98 35.42 42.44
N ARG A 761 5.25 35.21 42.77
CA ARG A 761 5.84 35.66 44.04
C ARG A 761 6.56 36.97 43.78
N GLU A 762 6.47 37.90 44.73
CA GLU A 762 6.91 39.29 44.57
C GLU A 762 8.39 39.41 44.16
N GLY A 763 9.24 38.46 44.57
CA GLY A 763 10.66 38.42 44.23
C GLY A 763 11.01 38.22 42.74
N ASP A 764 10.06 37.80 41.89
CA ASP A 764 10.29 37.64 40.44
C ASP A 764 10.03 38.94 39.63
N VAL A 765 9.63 40.04 40.29
CA VAL A 765 9.21 41.29 39.63
C VAL A 765 10.33 42.35 39.57
N GLU A 766 11.32 42.33 40.47
CA GLU A 766 12.35 43.37 40.57
C GLU A 766 13.53 43.23 39.56
N ALA A 767 13.48 42.27 38.64
CA ALA A 767 14.55 41.97 37.69
C ALA A 767 14.38 42.56 36.27
N GLY A 768 13.57 43.62 36.11
CA GLY A 768 13.36 44.26 34.80
C GLY A 768 12.49 45.53 34.87
N GLY A 769 13.12 46.68 35.11
CA GLY A 769 12.41 47.95 35.29
C GLY A 769 11.60 48.40 34.08
N LEU A 770 10.26 48.46 34.23
CA LEU A 770 9.35 49.13 33.31
C LEU A 770 8.97 50.52 33.85
N PRO A 771 8.92 51.57 33.00
CA PRO A 771 8.40 52.87 33.39
C PRO A 771 6.87 52.93 33.31
N ILE A 772 6.31 54.09 33.70
CA ILE A 772 4.91 54.53 33.67
C ILE A 772 4.17 54.29 35.00
N GLY A 773 4.16 55.36 35.79
CA GLY A 773 3.42 55.45 37.04
C GLY A 773 1.90 55.38 36.86
N LEU A 774 1.28 54.62 37.76
CA LEU A 774 -0.12 54.76 38.13
C LEU A 774 -0.32 54.57 39.65
N VAL A 775 0.56 55.19 40.44
CA VAL A 775 0.42 55.33 41.89
C VAL A 775 0.54 56.82 42.24
N SER A 776 -0.58 57.54 42.20
CA SER A 776 -0.67 58.93 42.68
C SER A 776 -2.11 59.31 43.04
N SER A 777 -2.69 58.62 44.02
CA SER A 777 -3.71 59.20 44.90
C SER A 777 -3.68 58.52 46.26
N LEU A 778 -4.12 59.23 47.30
CA LEU A 778 -4.32 58.72 48.67
C LEU A 778 -3.06 58.28 49.45
N THR A 779 -2.18 59.23 49.79
CA THR A 779 -1.38 59.13 51.03
C THR A 779 -1.05 60.51 51.62
N SER A 780 -1.95 61.09 52.42
CA SER A 780 -1.61 62.10 53.48
C SER A 780 -2.83 62.71 54.20
N MET A 781 -3.42 62.00 55.17
CA MET A 781 -3.98 62.54 56.42
C MET A 781 -3.81 61.43 57.48
N SER A 782 -2.83 61.54 58.38
CA SER A 782 -3.01 61.95 59.79
C SER A 782 -4.16 61.18 60.48
N ALA A 783 -3.92 60.10 61.25
CA ALA A 783 -3.15 59.95 62.50
C ALA A 783 -3.92 60.40 63.76
N VAL A 784 -3.65 59.75 64.91
CA VAL A 784 -4.49 59.65 66.13
C VAL A 784 -5.69 58.71 65.91
N GLY A 785 -6.07 57.82 66.84
CA GLY A 785 -5.41 57.38 68.09
C GLY A 785 -6.40 56.80 69.11
N ASP A 786 -5.98 55.73 69.80
CA ASP A 786 -6.52 55.09 71.03
C ASP A 786 -7.98 54.57 71.04
N ASP A 787 -8.22 53.54 71.89
CA ASP A 787 -9.45 53.18 72.63
C ASP A 787 -10.79 52.88 71.87
N ASP A 788 -11.73 52.04 72.33
CA ASP A 788 -11.77 50.92 73.30
C ASP A 788 -13.07 50.09 73.05
N ASP A 789 -13.29 49.01 73.82
CA ASP A 789 -14.57 48.45 74.30
C ASP A 789 -15.67 47.85 73.35
N THR A 790 -16.08 46.63 73.75
CA THR A 790 -17.45 46.02 73.80
C THR A 790 -18.43 45.94 72.62
N ASP A 791 -18.79 44.69 72.32
CA ASP A 791 -20.15 44.09 72.38
C ASP A 791 -21.31 44.48 71.43
N ASP A 792 -22.35 43.64 71.53
CA ASP A 792 -23.73 43.66 71.05
C ASP A 792 -24.04 43.64 69.52
N ASP A 793 -25.14 43.02 69.07
CA ASP A 793 -25.74 41.71 69.41
C ASP A 793 -26.71 41.32 68.24
N ASP A 794 -27.71 40.48 68.51
CA ASP A 794 -28.95 40.25 67.74
C ASP A 794 -28.78 39.56 66.37
N HIS A 795 -29.04 38.24 66.31
CA HIS A 795 -30.36 37.63 66.04
C HIS A 795 -30.73 37.61 64.52
N ASP A 796 -31.36 36.56 63.97
CA ASP A 796 -32.06 35.48 64.66
C ASP A 796 -31.93 34.09 64.02
N ASN A 797 -32.11 33.08 64.86
CA ASN A 797 -32.45 31.70 64.51
C ASN A 797 -33.99 31.66 64.19
N ASP A 798 -34.69 30.58 63.83
CA ASP A 798 -34.37 29.16 63.80
C ASP A 798 -35.35 28.41 62.85
N ASN A 799 -35.13 27.10 62.76
CA ASN A 799 -36.13 26.05 63.01
C ASN A 799 -36.36 25.01 61.88
N GLN A 800 -36.82 23.84 62.32
CA GLN A 800 -36.52 22.55 61.72
C GLN A 800 -37.77 21.67 61.54
N ASP A 801 -37.52 20.49 60.95
CA ASP A 801 -38.14 19.20 61.27
C ASP A 801 -39.41 18.66 60.56
N ASN A 802 -39.24 17.42 60.07
CA ASN A 802 -40.21 16.30 59.98
C ASN A 802 -41.38 16.38 58.96
N ALA A 803 -41.86 15.26 58.37
CA ALA A 803 -41.45 13.85 58.46
C ALA A 803 -41.83 13.01 57.20
N TYR A 804 -41.49 11.72 57.26
CA TYR A 804 -41.45 10.67 56.22
C TYR A 804 -42.69 10.36 55.33
N ALA A 805 -42.33 9.83 54.14
CA ALA A 805 -42.92 8.70 53.39
C ALA A 805 -44.05 8.90 52.35
N SER A 806 -43.71 8.70 51.06
CA SER A 806 -44.16 7.52 50.28
C SER A 806 -43.48 7.42 48.88
N GLY A 807 -43.20 6.20 48.40
CA GLY A 807 -42.69 5.92 47.04
C GLY A 807 -41.20 6.27 46.78
N GLY A 808 -40.45 5.62 45.86
CA GLY A 808 -40.87 4.55 44.94
C GLY A 808 -39.75 3.82 44.16
N LYS A 809 -38.47 3.89 44.58
CA LYS A 809 -37.28 3.13 44.08
C LYS A 809 -36.85 3.23 42.59
N HIS A 810 -35.53 3.34 42.43
CA HIS A 810 -34.77 2.99 41.21
C HIS A 810 -35.12 1.60 40.63
N ARG A 811 -34.96 1.42 39.30
CA ARG A 811 -33.73 0.80 38.73
C ARG A 811 -33.68 0.78 37.18
N ALA A 812 -32.45 0.63 36.67
CA ALA A 812 -32.13 0.51 35.25
C ALA A 812 -32.27 -0.93 34.70
N ARG A 813 -32.50 -1.05 33.39
CA ARG A 813 -32.08 -2.09 32.40
C ARG A 813 -32.95 -1.94 31.13
N SER A 814 -32.39 -1.67 29.94
CA SER A 814 -31.70 -2.56 28.97
C SER A 814 -32.64 -3.50 28.19
N TRP A 815 -32.58 -3.46 26.85
CA TRP A 815 -32.85 -4.51 25.82
C TRP A 815 -32.81 -3.81 24.44
N SER A 816 -32.06 -4.21 23.42
CA SER A 816 -31.93 -5.48 22.65
C SER A 816 -32.83 -5.54 21.41
N ASN A 817 -32.28 -6.02 20.29
CA ASN A 817 -32.88 -6.03 18.95
C ASN A 817 -34.31 -6.57 18.87
N THR A 818 -35.10 -6.06 17.92
CA THR A 818 -35.57 -6.86 16.77
C THR A 818 -36.15 -5.98 15.66
N SER A 819 -36.07 -6.47 14.43
CA SER A 819 -36.80 -5.95 13.28
C SER A 819 -38.10 -6.74 13.08
N SER A 820 -39.24 -6.08 12.97
CA SER A 820 -40.51 -6.71 12.58
C SER A 820 -41.35 -5.78 11.71
N THR A 821 -41.68 -6.21 10.50
CA THR A 821 -42.59 -5.49 9.60
C THR A 821 -44.04 -5.59 10.09
N ALA A 822 -44.68 -4.45 10.37
CA ALA A 822 -46.09 -4.38 10.74
C ALA A 822 -46.84 -3.43 9.80
N ARG A 823 -48.01 -3.86 9.30
CA ARG A 823 -48.86 -3.08 8.38
C ARG A 823 -49.66 -2.04 9.18
N LEU A 824 -49.48 -0.75 8.88
CA LEU A 824 -50.20 0.34 9.53
C LEU A 824 -51.66 0.43 9.06
N THR A 825 -52.59 0.56 10.00
CA THR A 825 -54.01 0.80 9.76
C THR A 825 -54.33 2.29 9.64
N GLY A 826 -55.41 2.63 8.93
CA GLY A 826 -55.68 3.99 8.43
C GLY A 826 -55.91 5.13 9.44
N THR A 827 -55.91 4.87 10.75
CA THR A 827 -56.05 5.91 11.79
C THR A 827 -54.81 6.78 11.89
N GLY A 828 -53.61 6.19 11.90
CA GLY A 828 -52.35 6.91 12.09
C GLY A 828 -52.00 7.93 11.01
N LYS A 829 -52.67 7.88 9.84
CA LYS A 829 -52.46 8.86 8.77
C LYS A 829 -52.98 10.25 9.13
N ARG A 830 -54.17 10.32 9.76
CA ARG A 830 -54.83 11.59 10.13
C ARG A 830 -54.20 12.33 11.29
N GLU A 831 -53.55 11.62 12.21
CA GLU A 831 -52.80 12.25 13.31
C GLU A 831 -51.47 12.78 12.79
N ARG A 832 -50.75 12.02 11.96
CA ARG A 832 -49.50 12.47 11.34
C ARG A 832 -49.71 13.65 10.38
N GLU A 833 -50.82 13.69 9.63
CA GLU A 833 -51.22 14.86 8.82
C GLU A 833 -51.45 16.12 9.70
N LYS A 834 -52.05 15.97 10.89
CA LYS A 834 -52.21 17.08 11.85
C LYS A 834 -50.91 17.50 12.53
N GLU A 835 -49.97 16.59 12.70
CA GLU A 835 -48.68 16.86 13.34
C GLU A 835 -47.69 17.54 12.38
N LEU A 836 -47.67 17.15 11.10
CA LEU A 836 -47.00 17.91 10.04
C LEU A 836 -47.61 19.31 9.89
N SER A 837 -48.94 19.45 9.98
CA SER A 837 -49.63 20.75 9.95
C SER A 837 -49.27 21.69 11.13
N ARG A 838 -48.51 21.23 12.12
CA ARG A 838 -48.20 21.99 13.35
C ARG A 838 -46.75 22.51 13.41
N HIS A 839 -45.90 22.09 12.49
CA HIS A 839 -44.61 22.73 12.21
C HIS A 839 -44.71 23.41 10.84
N GLY A 840 -44.08 24.59 10.67
CA GLY A 840 -43.97 25.21 9.35
C GLY A 840 -43.16 24.34 8.39
N MET A 841 -43.32 24.57 7.08
CA MET A 841 -42.60 23.80 6.04
C MET A 841 -41.10 23.72 6.36
N VAL A 842 -40.58 22.50 6.39
CA VAL A 842 -39.18 22.23 6.72
C VAL A 842 -38.29 22.76 5.60
N ILE A 843 -38.59 22.40 4.35
CA ILE A 843 -37.95 23.00 3.17
C ILE A 843 -38.62 24.34 2.86
N ASN A 844 -37.80 25.37 2.61
CA ASN A 844 -38.26 26.69 2.18
C ASN A 844 -37.31 27.36 1.17
N THR A 845 -36.24 26.67 0.75
CA THR A 845 -35.23 27.18 -0.18
C THR A 845 -34.82 26.09 -1.18
N LEU A 846 -34.68 26.46 -2.46
CA LEU A 846 -34.30 25.55 -3.55
C LEU A 846 -33.04 26.06 -4.25
N LEU A 847 -32.01 25.20 -4.33
CA LEU A 847 -30.67 25.53 -4.80
C LEU A 847 -30.37 24.76 -6.10
N LEU A 848 -30.65 25.39 -7.24
CA LEU A 848 -30.66 24.73 -8.56
C LEU A 848 -29.29 24.88 -9.24
N ASP A 849 -28.73 23.82 -9.85
CA ASP A 849 -27.68 24.02 -10.85
C ASP A 849 -28.26 24.71 -12.11
N CYS A 850 -27.40 25.27 -12.97
CA CYS A 850 -27.77 25.96 -14.19
C CYS A 850 -27.59 25.08 -15.43
N ASP A 851 -26.40 24.54 -15.62
CA ASP A 851 -25.98 23.89 -16.87
C ASP A 851 -26.64 22.50 -16.94
N ASN A 852 -27.32 22.20 -18.06
CA ASN A 852 -28.17 21.03 -18.30
C ASN A 852 -29.36 20.82 -17.32
N THR A 853 -29.37 21.48 -16.15
CA THR A 853 -30.41 21.42 -15.13
C THR A 853 -31.54 22.41 -15.40
N LEU A 854 -31.21 23.67 -15.71
CA LEU A 854 -32.17 24.73 -16.07
C LEU A 854 -32.18 25.05 -17.57
N VAL A 855 -31.03 24.91 -18.23
CA VAL A 855 -30.83 25.28 -19.64
C VAL A 855 -29.95 24.26 -20.36
N LEU A 856 -30.18 24.04 -21.65
CA LEU A 856 -29.39 23.08 -22.45
C LEU A 856 -28.11 23.74 -23.00
N SER A 857 -27.12 23.93 -22.12
CA SER A 857 -25.92 24.74 -22.38
C SER A 857 -24.67 23.95 -22.79
N GLU A 858 -24.57 22.65 -22.49
CA GLU A 858 -23.33 21.90 -22.68
C GLU A 858 -22.94 21.74 -24.16
N ASP A 859 -23.85 21.27 -25.02
CA ASP A 859 -23.63 21.15 -26.48
C ASP A 859 -23.16 22.49 -27.09
N LEU A 860 -23.73 23.60 -26.63
CA LEU A 860 -23.41 24.95 -27.11
C LEU A 860 -22.06 25.47 -26.60
N ALA A 861 -21.61 25.01 -25.43
CA ALA A 861 -20.28 25.30 -24.91
C ALA A 861 -19.21 24.50 -25.67
N PHE A 862 -19.46 23.22 -25.95
CA PHE A 862 -18.54 22.41 -26.76
C PHE A 862 -18.52 22.85 -28.24
N GLU A 863 -19.63 23.35 -28.80
CA GLU A 863 -19.62 24.09 -30.08
C GLU A 863 -18.65 25.29 -30.04
N GLY A 864 -18.71 26.11 -28.98
CA GLY A 864 -17.84 27.28 -28.83
C GLY A 864 -16.37 26.92 -28.66
N CYS A 865 -16.09 25.87 -27.90
CA CYS A 865 -14.75 25.29 -27.77
C CYS A 865 -14.22 24.78 -29.12
N ALA A 866 -15.05 24.09 -29.91
CA ALA A 866 -14.67 23.55 -31.22
C ALA A 866 -14.31 24.65 -32.22
N ASP A 867 -15.13 25.71 -32.32
CA ASP A 867 -14.84 26.85 -33.19
C ASP A 867 -13.48 27.50 -32.84
N LEU A 868 -13.22 27.73 -31.55
CA LEU A 868 -11.97 28.33 -31.09
C LEU A 868 -10.76 27.40 -31.22
N ILE A 869 -10.91 26.09 -31.00
CA ILE A 869 -9.86 25.09 -31.23
C ILE A 869 -9.51 25.02 -32.72
N ASN A 870 -10.49 25.10 -33.61
CA ASN A 870 -10.26 25.17 -35.05
C ASN A 870 -9.55 26.49 -35.46
N GLU A 871 -9.88 27.64 -34.85
CA GLU A 871 -9.14 28.91 -35.04
C GLU A 871 -7.67 28.77 -34.60
N ILE A 872 -7.42 28.17 -33.42
CA ILE A 872 -6.06 27.96 -32.89
C ILE A 872 -5.27 26.99 -33.78
N ALA A 873 -5.87 25.88 -34.21
CA ALA A 873 -5.22 24.92 -35.10
C ALA A 873 -4.82 25.57 -36.43
N ALA A 874 -5.70 26.38 -37.02
CA ALA A 874 -5.40 27.15 -38.22
C ALA A 874 -4.27 28.19 -37.99
N SER A 875 -4.31 28.94 -36.87
CA SER A 875 -3.29 29.96 -36.57
C SER A 875 -1.90 29.37 -36.29
N LYS A 876 -1.84 28.13 -35.76
CA LYS A 876 -0.61 27.38 -35.50
C LYS A 876 -0.18 26.46 -36.67
N ASN A 877 -0.86 26.52 -37.82
CA ASN A 877 -0.63 25.66 -39.00
C ASN A 877 -0.70 24.14 -38.70
N VAL A 878 -1.57 23.73 -37.77
CA VAL A 878 -1.78 22.32 -37.42
C VAL A 878 -2.66 21.65 -38.48
N ALA A 879 -2.13 20.62 -39.13
CA ALA A 879 -2.87 19.81 -40.11
C ALA A 879 -3.85 18.85 -39.40
N LEU A 880 -5.08 19.29 -39.18
CA LEU A 880 -6.17 18.44 -38.71
C LEU A 880 -6.72 17.56 -39.85
N GLU A 881 -6.94 16.27 -39.61
CA GLU A 881 -7.58 15.36 -40.57
C GLU A 881 -9.02 15.79 -40.89
N LYS A 882 -9.72 16.33 -39.89
CA LYS A 882 -11.06 16.93 -39.96
C LYS A 882 -11.14 18.06 -38.92
N PRO A 883 -11.92 19.14 -39.15
CA PRO A 883 -12.23 20.11 -38.11
C PRO A 883 -12.95 19.45 -36.93
N PHE A 884 -12.69 19.94 -35.72
CA PHE A 884 -13.43 19.52 -34.53
C PHE A 884 -14.87 20.03 -34.58
N THR A 885 -15.81 19.23 -34.06
CA THR A 885 -17.21 19.59 -33.79
C THR A 885 -17.50 19.46 -32.29
N GLY A 886 -18.57 20.10 -31.81
CA GLY A 886 -19.00 19.95 -30.41
C GLY A 886 -19.18 18.48 -30.00
N GLU A 887 -19.86 17.68 -30.82
CA GLU A 887 -20.03 16.23 -30.60
C GLU A 887 -18.69 15.49 -30.47
N SER A 888 -17.69 15.82 -31.31
CA SER A 888 -16.37 15.18 -31.23
C SER A 888 -15.61 15.54 -29.95
N LEU A 889 -15.74 16.78 -29.47
CA LEU A 889 -15.11 17.20 -28.22
C LEU A 889 -15.83 16.66 -26.99
N ILE A 890 -17.16 16.47 -27.04
CA ILE A 890 -17.92 15.81 -25.97
C ILE A 890 -17.42 14.37 -25.77
N VAL A 891 -17.25 13.61 -26.86
CA VAL A 891 -16.81 12.21 -26.78
C VAL A 891 -15.35 12.08 -26.29
N GLU A 892 -14.45 13.00 -26.66
CA GLU A 892 -13.02 12.90 -26.32
C GLU A 892 -12.63 13.64 -25.02
N PHE A 893 -13.32 14.72 -24.66
CA PHE A 893 -12.89 15.66 -23.60
C PHE A 893 -13.93 15.98 -22.51
N VAL A 894 -15.06 15.27 -22.42
CA VAL A 894 -15.99 15.40 -21.28
C VAL A 894 -15.25 15.28 -19.94
N GLY A 895 -15.52 16.24 -19.05
CA GLY A 895 -14.85 16.36 -17.75
C GLY A 895 -13.52 17.12 -17.75
N GLN A 896 -12.98 17.52 -18.90
CA GLN A 896 -11.85 18.45 -18.98
C GLN A 896 -12.33 19.91 -19.06
N ASN A 897 -11.48 20.85 -18.62
CA ASN A 897 -11.64 22.27 -18.92
C ASN A 897 -10.85 22.67 -20.17
N PHE A 898 -11.10 23.86 -20.72
CA PHE A 898 -10.44 24.31 -21.96
C PHE A 898 -8.90 24.29 -21.88
N ARG A 899 -8.30 24.59 -20.73
CA ARG A 899 -6.84 24.44 -20.53
C ARG A 899 -6.38 22.99 -20.67
N GLY A 900 -7.10 22.04 -20.08
CA GLY A 900 -6.82 20.60 -20.22
C GLY A 900 -6.93 20.11 -21.66
N MET A 901 -7.97 20.55 -22.39
CA MET A 901 -8.12 20.29 -23.81
C MET A 901 -6.93 20.83 -24.61
N MET A 902 -6.54 22.09 -24.40
CA MET A 902 -5.41 22.70 -25.11
C MET A 902 -4.05 22.08 -24.77
N VAL A 903 -3.84 21.56 -23.55
CA VAL A 903 -2.62 20.79 -23.22
C VAL A 903 -2.62 19.42 -23.91
N SER A 904 -3.76 18.73 -23.91
CA SER A 904 -3.91 17.43 -24.58
C SER A 904 -3.71 17.55 -26.10
N LEU A 905 -4.26 18.59 -26.73
CA LEU A 905 -4.11 18.86 -28.16
C LEU A 905 -2.67 19.24 -28.55
N GLN A 906 -1.97 20.03 -27.73
CA GLN A 906 -0.54 20.32 -27.92
C GLN A 906 0.30 19.04 -27.96
N GLN A 907 0.06 18.11 -27.03
CA GLN A 907 0.75 16.81 -27.00
C GLN A 907 0.38 15.94 -28.21
N ARG A 908 -0.91 15.88 -28.59
CA ARG A 908 -1.39 15.03 -29.69
C ARG A 908 -0.93 15.49 -31.07
N TYR A 909 -0.85 16.80 -31.30
CA TYR A 909 -0.52 17.39 -32.61
C TYR A 909 0.86 18.04 -32.69
N GLY A 910 1.68 17.93 -31.65
CA GLY A 910 3.10 18.32 -31.68
C GLY A 910 3.36 19.83 -31.77
N PHE A 911 2.43 20.67 -31.30
CA PHE A 911 2.59 22.12 -31.26
C PHE A 911 2.70 22.65 -29.82
N SER A 912 3.18 23.88 -29.68
CA SER A 912 3.33 24.55 -28.38
C SER A 912 2.82 25.99 -28.43
N MET A 913 2.32 26.47 -27.29
CA MET A 913 2.01 27.89 -27.05
C MET A 913 2.66 28.35 -25.73
N THR A 914 2.83 29.65 -25.55
CA THR A 914 3.29 30.19 -24.25
C THR A 914 2.16 30.15 -23.23
N ASP A 915 2.49 30.21 -21.93
CA ASP A 915 1.48 30.33 -20.87
C ASP A 915 0.59 31.58 -21.06
N ASP A 916 1.14 32.68 -21.58
CA ASP A 916 0.40 33.91 -21.87
C ASP A 916 -0.56 33.77 -23.06
N GLU A 917 -0.14 33.11 -24.15
CA GLU A 917 -1.06 32.73 -25.24
C GLU A 917 -2.20 31.84 -24.72
N LEU A 918 -1.88 30.84 -23.89
CA LEU A 918 -2.86 29.94 -23.29
C LEU A 918 -3.81 30.68 -22.32
N ASN A 919 -3.31 31.67 -21.58
CA ASN A 919 -4.12 32.54 -20.72
C ASN A 919 -5.14 33.35 -21.54
N ASP A 920 -4.73 33.93 -22.67
CA ASP A 920 -5.61 34.73 -23.53
C ASP A 920 -6.60 33.88 -24.36
N TYR A 921 -6.21 32.67 -24.78
CA TYR A 921 -7.17 31.74 -25.38
C TYR A 921 -8.20 31.21 -24.37
N VAL A 922 -7.82 30.98 -23.10
CA VAL A 922 -8.77 30.63 -22.03
C VAL A 922 -9.75 31.79 -21.75
N ARG A 923 -9.31 33.06 -21.82
CA ARG A 923 -10.21 34.22 -21.72
C ARG A 923 -11.18 34.32 -22.90
N ARG A 924 -10.68 34.06 -24.12
CA ARG A 924 -11.49 34.06 -25.35
C ARG A 924 -12.55 32.96 -25.37
N GLU A 925 -12.29 31.78 -24.81
CA GLU A 925 -13.27 30.68 -24.72
C GLU A 925 -14.54 31.13 -24.00
N GLU A 926 -14.41 31.77 -22.84
CA GLU A 926 -15.57 32.24 -22.06
C GLU A 926 -16.43 33.21 -22.88
N ASP A 927 -15.82 34.14 -23.61
CA ASP A 927 -16.53 35.12 -24.46
C ASP A 927 -17.19 34.47 -25.70
N VAL A 928 -16.52 33.51 -26.34
CA VAL A 928 -17.07 32.75 -27.48
C VAL A 928 -18.27 31.88 -27.05
N VAL A 929 -18.16 31.21 -25.91
CA VAL A 929 -19.25 30.40 -25.34
C VAL A 929 -20.41 31.29 -24.89
N ILE A 930 -20.16 32.44 -24.25
CA ILE A 930 -21.21 33.41 -23.91
C ILE A 930 -21.92 33.92 -25.18
N ALA A 931 -21.21 34.14 -26.29
CA ALA A 931 -21.82 34.52 -27.56
C ALA A 931 -22.71 33.40 -28.15
N LYS A 932 -22.22 32.15 -28.15
CA LYS A 932 -22.99 30.96 -28.58
C LYS A 932 -24.28 30.79 -27.76
N LEU A 933 -24.18 30.89 -26.44
CA LEU A 933 -25.33 30.77 -25.52
C LEU A 933 -26.35 31.88 -25.78
N LYS A 934 -25.92 33.16 -25.85
CA LYS A 934 -26.81 34.30 -26.17
C LYS A 934 -27.48 34.17 -27.54
N ALA A 935 -26.85 33.50 -28.51
CA ALA A 935 -27.46 33.19 -29.79
C ALA A 935 -28.50 32.05 -29.70
N LYS A 936 -28.08 30.86 -29.25
CA LYS A 936 -28.81 29.60 -29.44
C LYS A 936 -29.52 29.00 -28.22
N LEU A 937 -29.18 29.41 -26.99
CA LEU A 937 -29.61 28.69 -25.78
C LEU A 937 -31.13 28.65 -25.60
N VAL A 938 -31.61 27.51 -25.12
CA VAL A 938 -33.00 27.21 -24.76
C VAL A 938 -33.10 26.63 -23.35
N SER A 939 -34.25 26.80 -22.72
CA SER A 939 -34.60 26.16 -21.46
C SER A 939 -34.64 24.65 -21.59
N VAL A 940 -34.40 23.95 -20.48
CA VAL A 940 -34.74 22.54 -20.34
C VAL A 940 -36.26 22.34 -20.45
N PRO A 941 -36.78 21.24 -21.05
CA PRO A 941 -38.22 20.98 -21.10
C PRO A 941 -38.92 21.07 -19.74
N ASN A 942 -40.13 21.64 -19.75
CA ASN A 942 -41.03 21.81 -18.60
C ASN A 942 -40.52 22.68 -17.42
N VAL A 943 -39.24 23.10 -17.38
CA VAL A 943 -38.67 23.83 -16.24
C VAL A 943 -39.31 25.19 -16.00
N ASP A 944 -39.58 25.97 -17.05
CA ASP A 944 -40.05 27.36 -16.91
C ASP A 944 -41.42 27.46 -16.25
N GLY A 945 -42.31 26.49 -16.53
CA GLY A 945 -43.63 26.40 -15.89
C GLY A 945 -43.56 25.94 -14.44
N VAL A 946 -42.55 25.16 -14.06
CA VAL A 946 -42.29 24.81 -12.66
C VAL A 946 -41.71 26.00 -11.91
N LEU A 947 -40.74 26.72 -12.49
CA LEU A 947 -40.20 27.95 -11.91
C LEU A 947 -41.27 29.04 -11.74
N GLU A 948 -42.17 29.20 -12.72
CA GLU A 948 -43.28 30.15 -12.64
C GLU A 948 -44.23 29.81 -11.49
N LYS A 949 -44.65 28.54 -11.36
CA LYS A 949 -45.46 28.09 -10.21
C LYS A 949 -44.75 28.30 -8.88
N LEU A 950 -43.48 27.91 -8.77
CA LEU A 950 -42.69 28.03 -7.53
C LEU A 950 -42.57 29.49 -7.10
N ALA A 951 -42.26 30.39 -8.03
CA ALA A 951 -42.18 31.83 -7.77
C ALA A 951 -43.57 32.41 -7.41
N ALA A 952 -44.62 32.06 -8.16
CA ALA A 952 -45.99 32.53 -7.92
C ALA A 952 -46.57 32.02 -6.59
N SER A 953 -46.09 30.87 -6.08
CA SER A 953 -46.51 30.34 -4.77
C SER A 953 -46.05 31.19 -3.58
N GLY A 954 -44.95 31.93 -3.73
CA GLY A 954 -44.27 32.65 -2.64
C GLY A 954 -43.66 31.77 -1.54
N GLN A 955 -43.71 30.44 -1.68
CA GLN A 955 -43.33 29.48 -0.63
C GLN A 955 -41.83 29.20 -0.55
N TYR A 956 -41.13 29.31 -1.67
CA TYR A 956 -39.73 28.88 -1.80
C TYR A 956 -38.82 30.04 -2.23
N LYS A 957 -37.70 30.20 -1.53
CA LYS A 957 -36.59 31.04 -2.01
C LYS A 957 -35.80 30.27 -3.07
N LEU A 958 -35.83 30.75 -4.31
CA LEU A 958 -35.05 30.19 -5.42
C LEU A 958 -33.67 30.85 -5.52
N ALA A 959 -32.64 30.05 -5.78
CA ALA A 959 -31.28 30.49 -6.08
C ALA A 959 -30.58 29.52 -7.05
N VAL A 960 -29.60 30.03 -7.80
CA VAL A 960 -28.76 29.24 -8.73
C VAL A 960 -27.39 28.99 -8.12
N VAL A 961 -26.86 27.77 -8.25
CA VAL A 961 -25.56 27.34 -7.72
C VAL A 961 -24.85 26.50 -8.77
N SER A 962 -23.92 27.06 -9.54
CA SER A 962 -23.23 26.39 -10.66
C SER A 962 -21.69 26.40 -10.53
N SER A 963 -21.02 25.48 -11.23
CA SER A 963 -19.56 25.50 -11.42
C SER A 963 -19.09 26.54 -12.44
N SER A 964 -19.96 26.95 -13.37
CA SER A 964 -19.66 27.91 -14.44
C SER A 964 -19.39 29.32 -13.91
N ALA A 965 -18.55 30.08 -14.61
CA ALA A 965 -18.27 31.49 -14.28
C ALA A 965 -19.55 32.34 -14.28
N LEU A 966 -19.66 33.31 -13.38
CA LEU A 966 -20.91 34.08 -13.15
C LEU A 966 -21.40 34.79 -14.43
N ARG A 967 -20.50 35.26 -15.30
CA ARG A 967 -20.84 35.86 -16.60
C ARG A 967 -21.59 34.87 -17.52
N ARG A 968 -21.15 33.61 -17.55
CA ARG A 968 -21.80 32.51 -18.31
C ARG A 968 -23.15 32.13 -17.70
N VAL A 969 -23.22 31.97 -16.37
CA VAL A 969 -24.47 31.64 -15.66
C VAL A 969 -25.52 32.73 -15.89
N GLN A 970 -25.16 34.00 -15.67
CA GLN A 970 -26.05 35.15 -15.88
C GLN A 970 -26.52 35.24 -17.34
N ALA A 971 -25.59 35.19 -18.31
CA ALA A 971 -25.92 35.21 -19.73
C ALA A 971 -26.88 34.08 -20.15
N SER A 972 -26.82 32.94 -19.45
CA SER A 972 -27.69 31.80 -19.69
C SER A 972 -29.11 32.06 -19.17
N VAL A 973 -29.28 32.39 -17.89
CA VAL A 973 -30.61 32.65 -17.30
C VAL A 973 -31.26 33.93 -17.83
N ASP A 974 -30.49 34.92 -18.30
CA ASP A 974 -30.98 36.10 -19.00
C ASP A 974 -31.62 35.73 -20.34
N LYS A 975 -30.91 34.92 -21.14
CA LYS A 975 -31.31 34.52 -22.50
C LYS A 975 -32.65 33.78 -22.54
N VAL A 976 -32.90 32.91 -21.56
CA VAL A 976 -34.17 32.19 -21.43
C VAL A 976 -35.22 32.93 -20.58
N GLY A 977 -34.89 34.12 -20.04
CA GLY A 977 -35.80 34.93 -19.23
C GLY A 977 -36.09 34.37 -17.83
N GLN A 978 -35.26 33.45 -17.34
CA GLN A 978 -35.36 32.85 -16.00
C GLN A 978 -34.74 33.74 -14.89
N ALA A 979 -33.84 34.67 -15.23
CA ALA A 979 -33.14 35.55 -14.27
C ALA A 979 -34.10 36.25 -13.28
N LYS A 980 -35.31 36.59 -13.73
CA LYS A 980 -36.42 37.18 -12.95
C LYS A 980 -36.81 36.38 -11.70
N TYR A 981 -36.55 35.06 -11.66
CA TYR A 981 -36.90 34.19 -10.54
C TYR A 981 -35.84 34.17 -9.42
N PHE A 982 -34.58 34.49 -9.75
CA PHE A 982 -33.44 34.38 -8.83
C PHE A 982 -32.96 35.74 -8.32
N GLY A 983 -33.12 36.80 -9.12
CA GLY A 983 -32.68 38.15 -8.76
C GLY A 983 -31.16 38.24 -8.66
N LYS A 984 -30.65 38.44 -7.43
CA LYS A 984 -29.21 38.51 -7.14
C LYS A 984 -28.60 37.19 -6.67
N ASP A 985 -29.43 36.18 -6.40
CA ASP A 985 -29.03 34.98 -5.65
C ASP A 985 -28.55 33.89 -6.61
N ILE A 986 -27.44 34.20 -7.28
CA ILE A 986 -26.77 33.39 -8.30
C ILE A 986 -25.30 33.22 -7.87
N PHE A 987 -24.90 31.97 -7.60
CA PHE A 987 -23.63 31.61 -6.99
C PHE A 987 -22.78 30.78 -7.97
N SER A 988 -21.56 31.24 -8.23
CA SER A 988 -20.58 30.62 -9.13
C SER A 988 -19.39 30.10 -8.34
N ALA A 989 -19.08 28.80 -8.46
CA ALA A 989 -17.92 28.20 -7.80
C ALA A 989 -16.60 28.81 -8.30
N ALA A 990 -16.57 29.28 -9.55
CA ALA A 990 -15.41 29.88 -10.18
C ALA A 990 -15.16 31.36 -9.77
N THR A 991 -16.21 32.12 -9.42
CA THR A 991 -16.09 33.59 -9.28
C THR A 991 -16.86 34.23 -8.11
N SER A 992 -17.68 33.50 -7.35
CA SER A 992 -18.35 34.02 -6.14
C SER A 992 -17.56 33.76 -4.86
N LEU A 993 -16.50 32.95 -4.92
CA LEU A 993 -15.66 32.55 -3.78
C LEU A 993 -14.30 33.27 -3.82
N PRO A 994 -13.65 33.55 -2.66
CA PRO A 994 -12.31 34.14 -2.62
C PRO A 994 -11.22 33.32 -3.32
N LYS A 995 -11.47 32.02 -3.50
CA LYS A 995 -10.67 31.11 -4.32
C LYS A 995 -11.61 30.35 -5.26
N PRO A 996 -11.35 30.30 -6.58
CA PRO A 996 -12.11 29.46 -7.50
C PRO A 996 -12.10 27.99 -7.10
N THR A 997 -13.26 27.35 -7.18
CA THR A 997 -13.48 25.90 -6.93
C THR A 997 -14.41 25.33 -8.01
N SER A 998 -14.66 24.02 -7.96
CA SER A 998 -15.69 23.35 -8.76
C SER A 998 -16.34 22.23 -7.96
N LYS A 999 -17.58 21.89 -8.32
CA LYS A 999 -18.24 20.67 -7.80
C LYS A 999 -17.39 19.46 -8.24
N PRO A 1000 -17.03 18.49 -7.36
CA PRO A 1000 -17.72 18.06 -6.15
C PRO A 1000 -17.23 18.68 -4.82
N ASP A 1001 -16.54 19.82 -4.82
CA ASP A 1001 -16.30 20.57 -3.58
C ASP A 1001 -17.63 21.17 -3.05
N PRO A 1002 -18.02 20.98 -1.78
CA PRO A 1002 -19.25 21.57 -1.22
C PRO A 1002 -19.19 23.08 -0.99
N ALA A 1003 -18.02 23.73 -1.11
CA ALA A 1003 -17.81 25.13 -0.75
C ALA A 1003 -18.86 26.09 -1.34
N ILE A 1004 -19.27 25.89 -2.60
CA ILE A 1004 -20.24 26.79 -3.24
C ILE A 1004 -21.67 26.63 -2.71
N TYR A 1005 -22.11 25.42 -2.34
CA TYR A 1005 -23.41 25.21 -1.68
C TYR A 1005 -23.40 25.71 -0.25
N LEU A 1006 -22.30 25.51 0.49
CA LEU A 1006 -22.11 26.06 1.83
C LEU A 1006 -22.17 27.60 1.80
N HIS A 1007 -21.54 28.23 0.82
CA HIS A 1007 -21.56 29.68 0.63
C HIS A 1007 -22.92 30.21 0.17
N ALA A 1008 -23.63 29.50 -0.71
CA ALA A 1008 -24.99 29.86 -1.08
C ALA A 1008 -25.93 29.86 0.15
N MET A 1009 -25.85 28.83 0.99
CA MET A 1009 -26.58 28.76 2.26
C MET A 1009 -26.18 29.88 3.24
N GLU A 1010 -24.87 30.16 3.38
CA GLU A 1010 -24.34 31.26 4.20
C GLU A 1010 -24.94 32.61 3.77
N LYS A 1011 -24.92 32.93 2.46
CA LYS A 1011 -25.42 34.21 1.92
C LYS A 1011 -26.95 34.32 1.91
N LEU A 1012 -27.66 33.20 1.86
CA LEU A 1012 -29.12 33.14 2.01
C LEU A 1012 -29.58 33.12 3.48
N GLY A 1013 -28.68 32.92 4.44
CA GLY A 1013 -28.99 32.78 5.87
C GLY A 1013 -29.75 31.49 6.18
N LYS A 1014 -29.39 30.38 5.53
CA LYS A 1014 -30.13 29.11 5.54
C LYS A 1014 -29.32 27.93 6.08
N LYS A 1015 -30.02 26.94 6.65
CA LYS A 1015 -29.45 25.63 6.99
C LYS A 1015 -29.69 24.62 5.87
N ALA A 1016 -28.87 23.56 5.81
CA ALA A 1016 -29.08 22.45 4.89
C ALA A 1016 -30.43 21.72 5.12
N GLU A 1017 -30.93 21.75 6.36
CA GLU A 1017 -32.26 21.26 6.75
C GLU A 1017 -33.42 22.02 6.07
N GLU A 1018 -33.20 23.26 5.63
CA GLU A 1018 -34.21 24.11 4.97
C GLU A 1018 -34.15 24.06 3.43
N CYS A 1019 -33.18 23.33 2.89
CA CYS A 1019 -32.73 23.45 1.50
C CYS A 1019 -32.77 22.11 0.75
N VAL A 1020 -33.27 22.14 -0.48
CA VAL A 1020 -33.14 21.04 -1.45
C VAL A 1020 -32.31 21.51 -2.65
N ALA A 1021 -31.36 20.70 -3.09
CA ALA A 1021 -30.61 20.94 -4.32
C ALA A 1021 -31.18 20.16 -5.50
N VAL A 1022 -31.01 20.70 -6.72
CA VAL A 1022 -31.31 19.98 -7.97
C VAL A 1022 -30.05 19.97 -8.84
N GLU A 1023 -29.64 18.78 -9.28
CA GLU A 1023 -28.34 18.52 -9.94
C GLU A 1023 -28.50 17.46 -11.03
N ASP A 1024 -27.94 17.68 -12.21
CA ASP A 1024 -27.92 16.67 -13.29
C ASP A 1024 -26.71 15.72 -13.22
N SER A 1025 -25.67 16.12 -12.50
CA SER A 1025 -24.32 15.57 -12.64
C SER A 1025 -23.82 14.85 -11.38
N LYS A 1026 -22.88 13.90 -11.55
CA LYS A 1026 -22.23 13.18 -10.45
C LYS A 1026 -21.44 14.12 -9.54
N SER A 1027 -20.67 15.02 -10.14
CA SER A 1027 -19.90 16.05 -9.45
C SER A 1027 -20.82 16.96 -8.65
N GLY A 1028 -21.91 17.40 -9.26
CA GLY A 1028 -22.94 18.22 -8.63
C GLY A 1028 -23.59 17.56 -7.43
N THR A 1029 -24.18 16.38 -7.64
CA THR A 1029 -24.86 15.60 -6.60
C THR A 1029 -23.94 15.31 -5.40
N LEU A 1030 -22.65 15.02 -5.64
CA LEU A 1030 -21.66 14.89 -4.58
C LEU A 1030 -21.41 16.20 -3.83
N SER A 1031 -21.36 17.36 -4.51
CA SER A 1031 -21.19 18.67 -3.87
C SER A 1031 -22.37 18.99 -2.93
N GLY A 1032 -23.61 18.87 -3.41
CA GLY A 1032 -24.81 19.09 -2.61
C GLY A 1032 -24.90 18.15 -1.40
N THR A 1033 -24.69 16.85 -1.63
CA THR A 1033 -24.70 15.83 -0.56
C THR A 1033 -23.60 16.10 0.48
N ARG A 1034 -22.41 16.53 0.07
CA ARG A 1034 -21.31 16.91 0.98
C ARG A 1034 -21.58 18.19 1.76
N ALA A 1035 -22.41 19.09 1.24
CA ALA A 1035 -22.91 20.25 1.98
C ALA A 1035 -24.06 19.90 2.96
N GLY A 1036 -24.47 18.63 3.02
CA GLY A 1036 -25.54 18.13 3.90
C GLY A 1036 -26.96 18.28 3.33
N LEU A 1037 -27.09 18.65 2.06
CA LEU A 1037 -28.38 18.88 1.40
C LEU A 1037 -29.05 17.58 0.98
N LYS A 1038 -30.39 17.54 0.98
CA LYS A 1038 -31.13 16.57 0.17
C LYS A 1038 -31.02 16.99 -1.29
N VAL A 1039 -30.60 16.07 -2.16
CA VAL A 1039 -30.41 16.34 -3.60
C VAL A 1039 -31.41 15.56 -4.44
N ILE A 1040 -32.12 16.25 -5.33
CA ILE A 1040 -32.89 15.65 -6.42
C ILE A 1040 -31.97 15.57 -7.64
N GLY A 1041 -31.67 14.36 -8.08
CA GLY A 1041 -30.94 14.12 -9.32
C GLY A 1041 -31.83 14.33 -10.55
N TYR A 1042 -31.29 14.89 -11.63
CA TYR A 1042 -32.03 15.15 -12.86
C TYR A 1042 -31.38 14.51 -14.10
N VAL A 1043 -32.09 13.58 -14.76
CA VAL A 1043 -31.55 12.84 -15.92
C VAL A 1043 -32.20 13.19 -17.27
N GLY A 1044 -33.08 14.20 -17.30
CA GLY A 1044 -33.73 14.66 -18.52
C GLY A 1044 -32.81 15.11 -19.69
N PRO A 1045 -31.64 15.76 -19.49
CA PRO A 1045 -30.80 16.19 -20.62
C PRO A 1045 -30.11 15.01 -21.33
N TYR A 1046 -29.90 13.88 -20.64
CA TYR A 1046 -29.21 12.71 -21.18
C TYR A 1046 -30.08 11.94 -22.18
N LYS A 1047 -29.44 11.32 -23.17
CA LYS A 1047 -30.09 10.46 -24.17
C LYS A 1047 -30.63 9.19 -23.50
N GLU A 1048 -31.72 8.63 -24.03
CA GLU A 1048 -32.48 7.55 -23.39
C GLU A 1048 -31.61 6.34 -22.99
N ALA A 1049 -30.70 5.90 -23.86
CA ALA A 1049 -29.73 4.80 -23.62
C ALA A 1049 -28.64 5.11 -22.55
N GLU A 1050 -28.62 6.33 -22.03
CA GLU A 1050 -27.66 6.82 -21.02
C GLU A 1050 -28.36 7.19 -19.71
N ARG A 1051 -29.67 7.50 -19.74
CA ARG A 1051 -30.48 7.81 -18.56
C ARG A 1051 -30.40 6.74 -17.48
N GLU A 1052 -30.54 5.45 -17.81
CA GLU A 1052 -30.43 4.37 -16.81
C GLU A 1052 -29.05 4.32 -16.13
N LYS A 1053 -27.98 4.66 -16.85
CA LYS A 1053 -26.62 4.72 -16.31
C LYS A 1053 -26.51 5.92 -15.38
N MET A 1054 -27.01 7.08 -15.80
CA MET A 1054 -26.95 8.29 -14.98
C MET A 1054 -27.83 8.20 -13.73
N VAL A 1055 -29.02 7.59 -13.79
CA VAL A 1055 -29.86 7.31 -12.59
C VAL A 1055 -29.04 6.58 -11.52
N LYS A 1056 -28.35 5.49 -11.88
CA LYS A 1056 -27.49 4.73 -10.96
C LYS A 1056 -26.37 5.63 -10.41
N VAL A 1057 -25.69 6.37 -11.28
CA VAL A 1057 -24.59 7.27 -10.90
C VAL A 1057 -25.03 8.40 -9.95
N LEU A 1058 -26.20 8.99 -10.13
CA LEU A 1058 -26.72 10.04 -9.23
C LEU A 1058 -27.20 9.45 -7.90
N THR A 1059 -27.86 8.29 -7.91
CA THR A 1059 -28.23 7.58 -6.67
C THR A 1059 -26.98 7.18 -5.87
N GLU A 1060 -25.94 6.64 -6.51
CA GLU A 1060 -24.64 6.35 -5.89
C GLU A 1060 -23.92 7.61 -5.37
N ALA A 1061 -24.15 8.77 -6.00
CA ALA A 1061 -23.60 10.06 -5.57
C ALA A 1061 -24.34 10.69 -4.37
N GLY A 1062 -25.51 10.17 -3.99
CA GLY A 1062 -26.30 10.65 -2.85
C GLY A 1062 -27.65 11.30 -3.18
N ALA A 1063 -28.10 11.28 -4.44
CA ALA A 1063 -29.43 11.78 -4.79
C ALA A 1063 -30.53 10.95 -4.09
N VAL A 1064 -31.40 11.62 -3.33
CA VAL A 1064 -32.49 10.97 -2.57
C VAL A 1064 -33.69 10.61 -3.45
N ILE A 1065 -33.84 11.32 -4.57
CA ILE A 1065 -34.78 11.03 -5.66
C ILE A 1065 -34.03 11.32 -6.96
N VAL A 1066 -34.29 10.57 -8.03
CA VAL A 1066 -33.90 10.96 -9.39
C VAL A 1066 -35.15 11.13 -10.24
N ILE A 1067 -35.24 12.24 -10.98
CA ILE A 1067 -36.32 12.53 -11.94
C ILE A 1067 -35.76 12.70 -13.35
N ASP A 1068 -36.56 12.36 -14.34
CA ASP A 1068 -36.27 12.35 -15.78
C ASP A 1068 -36.95 13.51 -16.54
N ASP A 1069 -37.92 14.18 -15.92
CA ASP A 1069 -38.63 15.36 -16.44
C ASP A 1069 -39.07 16.29 -15.30
N TRP A 1070 -38.99 17.61 -15.52
CA TRP A 1070 -39.33 18.62 -14.51
C TRP A 1070 -40.79 18.57 -14.04
N SER A 1071 -41.73 18.03 -14.81
CA SER A 1071 -43.12 17.83 -14.38
C SER A 1071 -43.25 16.93 -13.14
N LYS A 1072 -42.26 16.07 -12.86
CA LYS A 1072 -42.20 15.22 -11.67
C LYS A 1072 -41.60 15.91 -10.44
N PHE A 1073 -41.09 17.15 -10.58
CA PHE A 1073 -40.44 17.89 -9.50
C PHE A 1073 -41.37 18.17 -8.32
N GLU A 1074 -42.62 18.57 -8.58
CA GLU A 1074 -43.63 18.83 -7.52
C GLU A 1074 -43.92 17.58 -6.68
N GLU A 1075 -43.97 16.40 -7.30
CA GLU A 1075 -44.15 15.13 -6.58
C GLU A 1075 -42.89 14.75 -5.78
N ALA A 1076 -41.70 14.98 -6.35
CA ALA A 1076 -40.41 14.69 -5.71
C ALA A 1076 -40.17 15.56 -4.47
N LEU A 1077 -40.38 16.88 -4.58
CA LEU A 1077 -40.29 17.81 -3.46
C LEU A 1077 -41.30 17.45 -2.36
N ALA A 1078 -42.56 17.18 -2.73
CA ALA A 1078 -43.58 16.81 -1.76
C ALA A 1078 -43.31 15.47 -1.03
N LYS A 1079 -42.56 14.52 -1.62
CA LYS A 1079 -42.07 13.31 -0.92
C LYS A 1079 -41.02 13.63 0.13
N ILE A 1080 -40.11 14.57 -0.18
CA ILE A 1080 -39.10 15.09 0.75
C ILE A 1080 -39.76 15.80 1.93
N ASP A 1081 -40.74 16.68 1.67
CA ASP A 1081 -41.46 17.43 2.72
C ASP A 1081 -42.30 16.53 3.64
N ARG A 1082 -42.91 15.47 3.10
CA ARG A 1082 -43.65 14.48 3.91
C ARG A 1082 -42.74 13.58 4.76
N GLY A 1083 -41.41 13.65 4.57
CA GLY A 1083 -40.46 12.77 5.24
C GLY A 1083 -40.66 11.30 4.87
N GLU A 1084 -41.04 11.04 3.61
CA GLU A 1084 -41.17 9.68 3.07
C GLU A 1084 -39.80 9.11 2.63
N ILE A 1085 -38.77 9.96 2.58
CA ILE A 1085 -37.38 9.72 2.13
C ILE A 1085 -36.43 10.57 2.98
#